data_AF-A0A251YVN5-F1
#
_entry.id   AF-A0A251YVN5-F1
#
_cell.length_a   1.000
_cell.length_b   1.000
_cell.length_c   1.000
_cell.angle_alpha   90.00
_cell.angle_beta   90.00
_cell.angle_gamma   90.00
#
_symmetry.space_group_name_H-M   'P 1'
#
loop_
_entity.id
_entity.type
_entity.pdbx_description
1 polymer ?
#
loop_
_entity_poly.entity_id
_entity_poly.type
_entity_poly.pdbx_seq_one_letter_code
_entity_poly.pdbx_strand_id
1 'polypeptide(L)'
;MDGGGVRRSRETAGATRPALEPLARVAALLVLVAALAAGGATAASAVTDDTTPTPSPAPSGAPLPAPTVQTPAFSTDGSIAVTGTRPSGQDVQVTIASVPAAVTLPTATTWRATSTGVPDGQSPVRVTAGGQEATATASVLRAPGVNSFSVVTTGLVSGTGFPGATVDARSGSASCRATVGSSSTWACLLAPPPPSGTGVPVTATQSTPWSTGTPAVGRGSGSFDTTAPGAAVITAPAAGATVDATGITISGTADEDGAVVRAYLSGYGDSACAAQVVGGAWSCSTGTLPPGPLGITATVTDPLGNISTLAPEVRVTVVAPAGTPSPSASPTPGATPTPHATASPDGAASSPTPGAGGGAGGGSAPGADPSPDAQPGSGGAPAAAPGTWNAPTRFGTSLQPLPAAFTDGRGLLPLLLALGAVLLVALPALLVRGALISRFGGRHRSAEDVTPLRIVPRGDAGTLTTRAAAAAFTDSTATTGQLLVVVGRLDSAPIPIPARRLPEPTLLGARPPREPGRAGRWGAAAAALVLAAALASLSLPVGSDPNAVRLFLAALVGLAVVNGVGVVAVASVAGRVGAAPTRVRAVPALLVLSVTAVLLSRALGLAPPVVLGQVLGLVADDRDDRSRARLALVQSGSLATLGLVSWILYGLVPADGGMWPQTANELLSVVTLASLSSAALALAPVSVVLGRSLLLRSLPLWAVVSVAVLTLGFAAVATTARGVDAGLWITALVIAAAFGAVSVAVWLWIRVVEPSVRS
;
A
#
# COMPACT_ATOMS: atom_id res chain seq x y z
N MET A 1 87.76 -21.44 -4.03
CA MET A 1 87.64 -20.41 -2.98
C MET A 1 86.16 -20.20 -2.73
N ASP A 2 85.80 -20.02 -1.47
CA ASP A 2 84.58 -20.57 -0.90
C ASP A 2 83.35 -19.66 -0.93
N GLY A 3 82.19 -20.29 -0.71
CA GLY A 3 81.34 -19.84 0.41
C GLY A 3 79.97 -19.25 0.09
N GLY A 4 78.95 -20.13 0.06
CA GLY A 4 77.71 -19.90 0.80
C GLY A 4 76.51 -19.24 0.10
N GLY A 5 75.35 -19.91 0.18
CA GLY A 5 74.13 -19.21 0.62
C GLY A 5 72.85 -19.31 -0.22
N VAL A 6 71.91 -20.11 0.31
CA VAL A 6 70.45 -19.86 0.36
C VAL A 6 69.57 -20.24 -0.85
N ARG A 7 68.46 -20.92 -0.49
CA ARG A 7 67.37 -21.42 -1.35
C ARG A 7 66.44 -20.30 -1.83
N ARG A 8 65.87 -20.45 -3.04
CA ARG A 8 64.45 -20.14 -3.29
C ARG A 8 63.83 -21.13 -4.29
N SER A 9 63.00 -22.02 -3.79
CA SER A 9 62.02 -22.79 -4.57
C SER A 9 60.86 -21.87 -5.01
N ARG A 10 60.25 -22.17 -6.16
CA ARG A 10 59.05 -21.47 -6.66
C ARG A 10 57.99 -22.51 -7.03
N GLU A 11 57.27 -22.98 -6.02
CA GLU A 11 56.09 -23.83 -6.21
C GLU A 11 54.86 -23.01 -6.59
N THR A 12 54.01 -23.60 -7.43
CA THR A 12 52.70 -23.09 -7.82
C THR A 12 51.66 -23.40 -6.76
N ALA A 13 51.05 -22.39 -6.16
CA ALA A 13 49.88 -22.55 -5.28
C ALA A 13 48.60 -22.14 -6.00
N GLY A 14 47.57 -23.00 -5.97
CA GLY A 14 46.27 -22.74 -6.61
C GLY A 14 45.43 -21.70 -5.85
N ALA A 15 44.66 -20.92 -6.60
CA ALA A 15 43.77 -19.91 -6.03
C ALA A 15 42.55 -20.54 -5.34
N THR A 16 42.40 -20.31 -4.04
CA THR A 16 41.26 -20.76 -3.24
C THR A 16 40.05 -19.85 -3.45
N ARG A 17 38.87 -20.45 -3.70
CA ARG A 17 37.58 -19.74 -3.66
C ARG A 17 37.17 -19.52 -2.19
N PRO A 18 36.73 -18.33 -1.76
CA PRO A 18 36.21 -18.12 -0.41
C PRO A 18 34.85 -18.80 -0.22
N ALA A 19 34.57 -19.28 1.00
CA ALA A 19 33.47 -20.19 1.29
C ALA A 19 32.10 -19.51 1.37
N LEU A 20 31.13 -20.00 0.58
CA LEU A 20 29.70 -19.62 0.64
C LEU A 20 28.84 -20.53 1.53
N GLU A 21 29.37 -21.68 1.96
CA GLU A 21 28.66 -22.61 2.86
C GLU A 21 28.16 -22.03 4.21
N PRO A 22 28.89 -21.14 4.94
CA PRO A 22 28.45 -20.76 6.28
C PRO A 22 27.15 -19.94 6.26
N LEU A 23 26.92 -19.11 5.23
CA LEU A 23 25.73 -18.26 5.14
C LEU A 23 24.47 -19.08 4.80
N ALA A 24 24.58 -20.06 3.90
CA ALA A 24 23.48 -20.97 3.60
C ALA A 24 23.08 -21.81 4.82
N ARG A 25 24.07 -22.30 5.60
CA ARG A 25 23.84 -23.06 6.83
C ARG A 25 23.18 -22.21 7.93
N VAL A 26 23.58 -20.94 8.09
CA VAL A 26 22.93 -20.02 9.05
C VAL A 26 21.47 -19.72 8.65
N ALA A 27 21.19 -19.51 7.37
CA ALA A 27 19.82 -19.31 6.88
C ALA A 27 18.93 -20.56 7.11
N ALA A 28 19.46 -21.75 6.83
CA ALA A 28 18.76 -23.02 7.09
C ALA A 28 18.52 -23.25 8.60
N LEU A 29 19.49 -22.92 9.45
CA LEU A 29 19.36 -23.03 10.90
C LEU A 29 18.27 -22.10 11.46
N LEU A 30 18.17 -20.87 10.96
CA LEU A 30 17.13 -19.92 11.35
C LEU A 30 15.72 -20.38 10.92
N VAL A 31 15.58 -21.00 9.73
CA VAL A 31 14.32 -21.61 9.29
C VAL A 31 13.95 -22.82 10.17
N LEU A 32 14.93 -23.65 10.55
CA LEU A 32 14.72 -24.81 11.43
C LEU A 32 14.28 -24.37 12.84
N VAL A 33 14.91 -23.35 13.41
CA VAL A 33 14.53 -22.78 14.72
C VAL A 33 13.13 -22.16 14.67
N ALA A 34 12.76 -21.48 13.58
CA ALA A 34 11.40 -20.96 13.40
C ALA A 34 10.34 -22.08 13.28
N ALA A 35 10.68 -23.20 12.62
CA ALA A 35 9.80 -24.37 12.54
C ALA A 35 9.61 -25.06 13.91
N LEU A 36 10.68 -25.18 14.70
CA LEU A 36 10.65 -25.76 16.05
C LEU A 36 9.85 -24.89 17.05
N ALA A 37 9.90 -23.55 16.91
CA ALA A 37 9.14 -22.63 17.76
C ALA A 37 7.62 -22.62 17.46
N ALA A 38 7.19 -23.09 16.29
CA ALA A 38 5.78 -23.16 15.91
C ALA A 38 5.08 -24.47 16.28
N GLY A 39 5.82 -25.50 16.73
CA GLY A 39 5.31 -26.85 17.02
C GLY A 39 4.54 -27.00 18.35
N GLY A 40 4.25 -25.91 19.06
CA GLY A 40 3.63 -25.91 20.39
C GLY A 40 2.11 -25.91 20.39
N ALA A 41 1.46 -26.84 19.69
CA ALA A 41 0.01 -27.05 19.77
C ALA A 41 -0.30 -28.36 20.52
N THR A 42 -1.04 -28.26 21.61
CA THR A 42 -1.36 -29.36 22.52
C THR A 42 -2.17 -30.47 21.83
N ALA A 43 -1.59 -31.67 21.73
CA ALA A 43 -2.38 -32.87 21.49
C ALA A 43 -3.25 -33.14 22.72
N ALA A 44 -4.57 -33.21 22.54
CA ALA A 44 -5.47 -33.61 23.61
C ALA A 44 -5.27 -35.09 23.94
N SER A 45 -5.01 -35.41 25.20
CA SER A 45 -4.92 -36.79 25.68
C SER A 45 -6.29 -37.47 25.55
N ALA A 46 -6.45 -38.33 24.55
CA ALA A 46 -7.58 -39.25 24.51
C ALA A 46 -7.38 -40.31 25.60
N VAL A 47 -8.33 -40.40 26.53
CA VAL A 47 -8.37 -41.49 27.52
C VAL A 47 -8.66 -42.79 26.78
N THR A 48 -7.76 -43.76 26.89
CA THR A 48 -7.99 -45.13 26.44
C THR A 48 -8.77 -45.89 27.51
N ASP A 49 -10.10 -45.89 27.41
CA ASP A 49 -10.92 -46.89 28.11
C ASP A 49 -10.82 -48.23 27.37
N ASP A 50 -10.19 -49.21 28.02
CA ASP A 50 -10.12 -50.59 27.55
C ASP A 50 -11.44 -51.30 27.86
N THR A 51 -12.26 -51.51 26.83
CA THR A 51 -13.39 -52.46 26.89
C THR A 51 -13.41 -53.32 25.64
N THR A 52 -13.22 -54.62 25.83
CA THR A 52 -13.20 -55.64 24.77
C THR A 52 -14.59 -55.79 24.13
N PRO A 53 -14.75 -55.59 22.80
CA PRO A 53 -16.02 -55.89 22.14
C PRO A 53 -16.13 -57.39 21.82
N THR A 54 -17.15 -58.04 22.38
CA THR A 54 -17.58 -59.39 22.00
C THR A 54 -17.97 -59.44 20.52
N PRO A 55 -17.55 -60.43 19.72
CA PRO A 55 -17.92 -60.50 18.31
C PRO A 55 -19.39 -60.86 18.12
N SER A 56 -20.08 -60.09 17.29
CA SER A 56 -21.40 -60.44 16.73
C SER A 56 -21.37 -60.26 15.20
N PRO A 57 -22.25 -60.94 14.45
CA PRO A 57 -21.91 -61.46 13.13
C PRO A 57 -21.83 -60.40 12.03
N ALA A 58 -20.97 -60.68 11.04
CA ALA A 58 -20.85 -59.86 9.84
C ALA A 58 -22.17 -59.81 9.04
N PRO A 59 -22.68 -58.62 8.67
CA PRO A 59 -23.79 -58.53 7.74
C PRO A 59 -23.31 -58.87 6.33
N SER A 60 -23.90 -59.92 5.75
CA SER A 60 -23.76 -60.20 4.32
C SER A 60 -24.44 -59.11 3.52
N GLY A 61 -23.65 -58.37 2.73
CA GLY A 61 -24.13 -57.35 1.81
C GLY A 61 -23.04 -56.98 0.83
N ALA A 62 -23.27 -57.21 -0.46
CA ALA A 62 -22.36 -56.73 -1.49
C ALA A 62 -22.25 -55.18 -1.40
N PRO A 63 -21.06 -54.58 -1.58
CA PRO A 63 -20.90 -53.13 -1.49
C PRO A 63 -21.89 -52.42 -2.42
N LEU A 64 -22.66 -51.48 -1.86
CA LEU A 64 -23.56 -50.65 -2.65
C LEU A 64 -22.75 -49.90 -3.73
N PRO A 65 -23.25 -49.81 -4.98
CA PRO A 65 -22.55 -49.08 -6.02
C PRO A 65 -22.41 -47.61 -5.63
N ALA A 66 -21.18 -47.10 -5.65
CA ALA A 66 -20.89 -45.71 -5.31
C ALA A 66 -21.63 -44.73 -6.24
N PRO A 67 -22.02 -43.53 -5.76
CA PRO A 67 -22.54 -42.49 -6.63
C PRO A 67 -21.50 -42.11 -7.69
N THR A 68 -21.96 -41.65 -8.84
CA THR A 68 -21.10 -41.09 -9.89
C THR A 68 -21.56 -39.69 -10.25
N VAL A 69 -20.66 -38.91 -10.87
CA VAL A 69 -20.95 -37.56 -11.38
C VAL A 69 -20.27 -37.37 -12.73
N GLN A 70 -21.04 -36.93 -13.73
CA GLN A 70 -20.59 -36.69 -15.11
C GLN A 70 -20.43 -35.18 -15.33
N THR A 71 -19.19 -34.75 -15.58
CA THR A 71 -18.74 -33.38 -15.90
C THR A 71 -17.49 -33.48 -16.81
N PRO A 72 -16.96 -32.42 -17.45
CA PRO A 72 -16.95 -31.01 -17.03
C PRO A 72 -18.22 -30.24 -17.41
N ALA A 73 -18.74 -29.45 -16.47
CA ALA A 73 -19.67 -28.37 -16.78
C ALA A 73 -18.87 -27.06 -16.84
N PHE A 74 -18.77 -26.48 -18.04
CA PHE A 74 -18.30 -25.10 -18.23
C PHE A 74 -19.51 -24.18 -18.43
N SER A 75 -19.52 -23.04 -17.75
CA SER A 75 -20.61 -22.05 -17.83
C SER A 75 -20.07 -20.64 -18.02
N THR A 76 -20.78 -19.86 -18.83
CA THR A 76 -20.51 -18.45 -19.08
C THR A 76 -21.51 -17.49 -18.45
N ASP A 77 -22.52 -18.02 -17.75
CA ASP A 77 -23.63 -17.29 -17.12
C ASP A 77 -23.71 -17.52 -15.60
N GLY A 78 -22.94 -18.47 -15.05
CA GLY A 78 -23.01 -18.89 -13.64
C GLY A 78 -24.10 -19.91 -13.33
N SER A 79 -24.71 -20.51 -14.36
CA SER A 79 -25.60 -21.67 -14.25
C SER A 79 -24.83 -22.97 -14.52
N ILE A 80 -24.79 -23.87 -13.53
CA ILE A 80 -24.16 -25.18 -13.65
C ILE A 80 -25.24 -26.26 -13.55
N ALA A 81 -25.27 -27.15 -14.55
CA ALA A 81 -26.04 -28.38 -14.54
C ALA A 81 -25.10 -29.59 -14.52
N VAL A 82 -25.36 -30.55 -13.64
CA VAL A 82 -24.57 -31.78 -13.48
C VAL A 82 -25.50 -33.00 -13.37
N THR A 83 -25.04 -34.15 -13.84
CA THR A 83 -25.81 -35.40 -13.85
C THR A 83 -24.99 -36.54 -13.29
N GLY A 84 -25.64 -37.60 -12.83
CA GLY A 84 -24.92 -38.77 -12.33
C GLY A 84 -25.82 -39.92 -11.91
N THR A 85 -25.19 -40.95 -11.32
CA THR A 85 -25.88 -42.11 -10.77
C THR A 85 -25.83 -42.15 -9.25
N ARG A 86 -26.76 -42.91 -8.66
CA ARG A 86 -26.85 -43.19 -7.23
C ARG A 86 -27.19 -44.67 -6.98
N PRO A 87 -26.83 -45.24 -5.81
CA PRO A 87 -27.46 -46.47 -5.34
C PRO A 87 -28.99 -46.29 -5.20
N SER A 88 -29.75 -47.31 -5.58
CA SER A 88 -31.22 -47.26 -5.59
C SER A 88 -31.79 -47.05 -4.18
N GLY A 89 -32.72 -46.11 -4.04
CA GLY A 89 -33.39 -45.82 -2.76
C GLY A 89 -32.57 -44.98 -1.76
N GLN A 90 -31.36 -44.53 -2.13
CA GLN A 90 -30.51 -43.68 -1.28
C GLN A 90 -30.62 -42.22 -1.70
N ASP A 91 -30.83 -41.30 -0.76
CA ASP A 91 -30.89 -39.87 -1.06
C ASP A 91 -29.55 -39.35 -1.60
N VAL A 92 -29.63 -38.34 -2.48
CA VAL A 92 -28.48 -37.68 -3.11
C VAL A 92 -28.46 -36.23 -2.69
N GLN A 93 -27.35 -35.81 -2.08
CA GLN A 93 -27.04 -34.40 -1.87
C GLN A 93 -25.95 -33.98 -2.84
N VAL A 94 -26.14 -32.84 -3.51
CA VAL A 94 -25.17 -32.27 -4.44
C VAL A 94 -24.86 -30.85 -4.01
N THR A 95 -23.59 -30.54 -3.83
CA THR A 95 -23.10 -29.21 -3.44
C THR A 95 -22.09 -28.73 -4.48
N ILE A 96 -22.28 -27.51 -4.98
CA ILE A 96 -21.46 -26.90 -6.02
C ILE A 96 -20.94 -25.57 -5.47
N ALA A 97 -19.61 -25.40 -5.35
CA ALA A 97 -19.01 -24.20 -4.76
C ALA A 97 -19.57 -23.86 -3.34
N SER A 98 -19.80 -24.90 -2.52
CA SER A 98 -20.47 -24.80 -1.20
C SER A 98 -21.95 -24.35 -1.22
N VAL A 99 -22.57 -24.23 -2.40
CA VAL A 99 -24.01 -23.96 -2.56
C VAL A 99 -24.75 -25.29 -2.78
N PRO A 100 -25.79 -25.62 -1.98
CA PRO A 100 -26.66 -26.77 -2.26
C PRO A 100 -27.35 -26.61 -3.62
N ALA A 101 -27.25 -27.63 -4.48
CA ALA A 101 -27.91 -27.64 -5.79
C ALA A 101 -29.31 -28.24 -5.70
N ALA A 102 -30.23 -27.78 -6.55
CA ALA A 102 -31.57 -28.34 -6.64
C ALA A 102 -31.51 -29.70 -7.34
N VAL A 103 -31.74 -30.80 -6.60
CA VAL A 103 -31.68 -32.17 -7.12
C VAL A 103 -33.04 -32.63 -7.63
N THR A 104 -33.04 -33.24 -8.81
CA THR A 104 -34.18 -33.95 -9.41
C THR A 104 -33.78 -35.41 -9.67
N LEU A 105 -34.75 -36.32 -9.62
CA LEU A 105 -34.54 -37.77 -9.74
C LEU A 105 -35.32 -38.31 -10.95
N PRO A 106 -34.73 -38.32 -12.17
CA PRO A 106 -35.41 -38.83 -13.36
C PRO A 106 -35.73 -40.33 -13.29
N THR A 107 -34.93 -41.10 -12.55
CA THR A 107 -35.13 -42.54 -12.32
C THR A 107 -34.73 -42.94 -10.90
N ALA A 108 -34.98 -44.20 -10.52
CA ALA A 108 -34.55 -44.74 -9.23
C ALA A 108 -33.02 -44.64 -8.99
N THR A 109 -32.20 -44.65 -10.05
CA THR A 109 -30.73 -44.74 -10.01
C THR A 109 -30.00 -43.56 -10.65
N THR A 110 -30.71 -42.60 -11.27
CA THR A 110 -30.10 -41.41 -11.87
C THR A 110 -30.61 -40.13 -11.22
N TRP A 111 -29.77 -39.09 -11.23
CA TRP A 111 -30.09 -37.78 -10.69
C TRP A 111 -29.57 -36.68 -11.63
N ARG A 112 -30.22 -35.51 -11.56
CA ARG A 112 -29.73 -34.26 -12.17
C ARG A 112 -29.80 -33.16 -11.14
N ALA A 113 -28.77 -32.32 -11.06
CA ALA A 113 -28.76 -31.18 -10.17
C ALA A 113 -28.38 -29.89 -10.90
N THR A 114 -29.04 -28.79 -10.54
CA THR A 114 -28.76 -27.46 -11.09
C THR A 114 -28.46 -26.46 -9.97
N SER A 115 -27.50 -25.57 -10.22
CA SER A 115 -27.17 -24.45 -9.33
C SER A 115 -26.96 -23.19 -10.15
N THR A 116 -27.42 -22.05 -9.65
CA THR A 116 -27.34 -20.74 -10.30
C THR A 116 -26.63 -19.73 -9.41
N GLY A 117 -25.85 -18.84 -10.00
CA GLY A 117 -25.07 -17.84 -9.27
C GLY A 117 -23.71 -18.34 -8.79
N VAL A 118 -23.26 -19.50 -9.28
CA VAL A 118 -21.92 -20.05 -9.01
C VAL A 118 -20.86 -19.01 -9.42
N PRO A 119 -19.90 -18.65 -8.53
CA PRO A 119 -18.90 -17.62 -8.82
C PRO A 119 -17.90 -18.08 -9.89
N ASP A 120 -17.28 -17.12 -10.57
CA ASP A 120 -16.24 -17.39 -11.57
C ASP A 120 -15.02 -18.09 -10.94
N GLY A 121 -14.44 -19.04 -11.67
CA GLY A 121 -13.36 -19.90 -11.22
C GLY A 121 -13.69 -21.39 -11.37
N GLN A 122 -12.79 -22.24 -10.87
CA GLN A 122 -13.02 -23.68 -10.76
C GLN A 122 -13.51 -24.02 -9.34
N SER A 123 -14.59 -24.78 -9.25
CA SER A 123 -15.20 -25.16 -7.97
C SER A 123 -15.46 -26.67 -7.90
N PRO A 124 -15.26 -27.30 -6.73
CA PRO A 124 -15.63 -28.69 -6.54
C PRO A 124 -17.15 -28.86 -6.60
N VAL A 125 -17.58 -29.92 -7.27
CA VAL A 125 -18.90 -30.51 -7.20
C VAL A 125 -18.77 -31.73 -6.28
N ARG A 126 -19.44 -31.70 -5.13
CA ARG A 126 -19.46 -32.79 -4.16
C ARG A 126 -20.82 -33.49 -4.23
N VAL A 127 -20.81 -34.80 -4.39
CA VAL A 127 -22.01 -35.64 -4.43
C VAL A 127 -21.91 -36.69 -3.34
N THR A 128 -22.90 -36.77 -2.46
CA THR A 128 -22.96 -37.78 -1.40
C THR A 128 -24.26 -38.55 -1.46
N ALA A 129 -24.17 -39.89 -1.42
CA ALA A 129 -25.30 -40.80 -1.40
C ALA A 129 -24.94 -42.11 -0.68
N GLY A 130 -25.81 -42.61 0.19
CA GLY A 130 -25.60 -43.90 0.90
C GLY A 130 -24.30 -43.99 1.70
N GLY A 131 -23.83 -42.87 2.27
CA GLY A 131 -22.56 -42.80 3.00
C GLY A 131 -21.30 -42.80 2.12
N GLN A 132 -21.44 -42.80 0.79
CA GLN A 132 -20.35 -42.72 -0.18
C GLN A 132 -20.30 -41.33 -0.83
N GLU A 133 -19.13 -40.94 -1.34
CA GLU A 133 -18.86 -39.64 -1.95
C GLU A 133 -18.28 -39.80 -3.36
N ALA A 134 -18.68 -38.90 -4.27
CA ALA A 134 -18.02 -38.67 -5.54
C ALA A 134 -17.76 -37.17 -5.75
N THR A 135 -16.65 -36.84 -6.41
CA THR A 135 -16.22 -35.46 -6.65
C THR A 135 -15.98 -35.20 -8.14
N ALA A 136 -16.23 -33.96 -8.56
CA ALA A 136 -16.05 -33.45 -9.91
C ALA A 136 -15.65 -31.96 -9.85
N THR A 137 -15.28 -31.39 -11.00
CA THR A 137 -14.94 -29.96 -11.12
C THR A 137 -15.89 -29.26 -12.08
N ALA A 138 -16.59 -28.23 -11.60
CA ALA A 138 -17.32 -27.28 -12.42
C ALA A 138 -16.46 -26.03 -12.63
N SER A 139 -16.59 -25.38 -13.79
CA SER A 139 -15.84 -24.17 -14.12
C SER A 139 -16.77 -23.08 -14.64
N VAL A 140 -16.68 -21.86 -14.10
CA VAL A 140 -17.47 -20.71 -14.54
C VAL A 140 -16.53 -19.59 -14.97
N LEU A 141 -16.77 -19.00 -16.14
CA LEU A 141 -16.06 -17.80 -16.59
C LEU A 141 -17.02 -16.92 -17.39
N ARG A 142 -17.53 -15.86 -16.77
CA ARG A 142 -18.49 -14.94 -17.39
C ARG A 142 -17.80 -14.01 -18.39
N ALA A 143 -18.58 -13.19 -19.08
CA ALA A 143 -18.05 -12.10 -19.89
C ALA A 143 -17.16 -11.16 -19.04
N PRO A 144 -16.02 -10.68 -19.56
CA PRO A 144 -15.29 -9.59 -18.91
C PRO A 144 -16.14 -8.31 -18.96
N GLY A 145 -16.05 -7.47 -17.93
CA GLY A 145 -16.61 -6.12 -18.01
C GLY A 145 -15.79 -5.28 -18.99
N VAL A 146 -16.46 -4.48 -19.82
CA VAL A 146 -15.85 -3.45 -20.67
C VAL A 146 -16.38 -2.11 -20.19
N ASN A 147 -15.50 -1.19 -19.80
CA ASN A 147 -15.92 0.13 -19.35
C ASN A 147 -16.43 0.94 -20.54
N SER A 148 -17.58 1.60 -20.38
CA SER A 148 -18.02 2.66 -21.29
C SER A 148 -17.57 4.01 -20.76
N PHE A 149 -16.97 4.85 -21.61
CA PHE A 149 -16.38 6.12 -21.20
C PHE A 149 -16.66 7.23 -22.22
N SER A 150 -16.83 8.45 -21.70
CA SER A 150 -17.02 9.68 -22.50
C SER A 150 -15.73 10.48 -22.69
N VAL A 151 -14.67 10.15 -21.96
CA VAL A 151 -13.34 10.77 -22.09
C VAL A 151 -12.72 10.34 -23.43
N VAL A 152 -12.27 11.29 -24.23
CA VAL A 152 -11.65 11.01 -25.53
C VAL A 152 -10.26 10.39 -25.34
N THR A 153 -9.95 9.33 -26.08
CA THR A 153 -8.63 8.68 -26.08
C THR A 153 -8.21 8.27 -27.50
N THR A 154 -6.94 7.96 -27.71
CA THR A 154 -6.41 7.43 -28.99
C THR A 154 -6.64 5.91 -29.17
N GLY A 155 -7.50 5.29 -28.36
CA GLY A 155 -7.79 3.85 -28.42
C GLY A 155 -7.57 3.08 -27.12
N LEU A 156 -7.43 3.76 -25.98
CA LEU A 156 -7.25 3.11 -24.68
C LEU A 156 -8.58 2.52 -24.22
N VAL A 157 -8.63 1.21 -24.01
CA VAL A 157 -9.80 0.49 -23.47
C VAL A 157 -9.46 -0.16 -22.13
N SER A 158 -10.45 -0.25 -21.25
CA SER A 158 -10.29 -0.83 -19.92
C SER A 158 -11.56 -1.56 -19.47
N GLY A 159 -11.43 -2.37 -18.43
CA GLY A 159 -12.55 -3.13 -17.89
C GLY A 159 -12.19 -4.01 -16.70
N THR A 160 -13.06 -4.97 -16.42
CA THR A 160 -12.90 -5.97 -15.36
C THR A 160 -12.88 -7.39 -15.93
N GLY A 161 -12.33 -8.33 -15.18
CA GLY A 161 -12.29 -9.75 -15.57
C GLY A 161 -11.86 -10.64 -14.42
N PHE A 162 -11.72 -11.94 -14.70
CA PHE A 162 -11.21 -12.92 -13.74
C PHE A 162 -9.69 -12.76 -13.57
N PRO A 163 -9.13 -12.61 -12.35
CA PRO A 163 -7.70 -12.43 -12.13
C PRO A 163 -6.82 -13.48 -12.83
N GLY A 164 -5.82 -13.04 -13.57
CA GLY A 164 -4.93 -13.92 -14.35
C GLY A 164 -5.51 -14.44 -15.67
N ALA A 165 -6.77 -14.12 -16.02
CA ALA A 165 -7.30 -14.40 -17.35
C ALA A 165 -6.63 -13.53 -18.42
N THR A 166 -6.61 -14.02 -19.65
CA THR A 166 -6.26 -13.23 -20.84
C THR A 166 -7.55 -12.64 -21.43
N VAL A 167 -7.58 -11.33 -21.66
CA VAL A 167 -8.67 -10.61 -22.32
C VAL A 167 -8.24 -10.20 -23.71
N ASP A 168 -9.04 -10.55 -24.71
CA ASP A 168 -8.96 -10.04 -26.07
C ASP A 168 -10.07 -9.01 -26.30
N ALA A 169 -9.72 -7.74 -26.44
CA ALA A 169 -10.62 -6.63 -26.71
C ALA A 169 -10.55 -6.21 -28.19
N ARG A 170 -11.69 -5.78 -28.76
CA ARG A 170 -11.83 -5.41 -30.18
C ARG A 170 -12.78 -4.22 -30.38
N SER A 171 -12.49 -3.39 -31.38
CA SER A 171 -13.38 -2.35 -31.89
C SER A 171 -13.15 -2.17 -33.40
N GLY A 172 -14.13 -2.57 -34.22
CA GLY A 172 -13.91 -2.68 -35.67
C GLY A 172 -12.78 -3.68 -36.00
N SER A 173 -11.80 -3.24 -36.79
CA SER A 173 -10.57 -3.98 -37.09
C SER A 173 -9.49 -3.86 -36.00
N ALA A 174 -9.62 -2.90 -35.08
CA ALA A 174 -8.66 -2.66 -34.02
C ALA A 174 -8.80 -3.72 -32.91
N SER A 175 -7.67 -4.19 -32.37
CA SER A 175 -7.67 -5.19 -31.29
C SER A 175 -6.52 -4.98 -30.30
N CYS A 176 -6.69 -5.48 -29.08
CA CYS A 176 -5.61 -5.58 -28.11
C CYS A 176 -5.81 -6.75 -27.15
N ARG A 177 -4.69 -7.26 -26.62
CA ARG A 177 -4.65 -8.35 -25.65
C ARG A 177 -4.07 -7.85 -24.34
N ALA A 178 -4.73 -8.18 -23.22
CA ALA A 178 -4.32 -7.83 -21.86
C ALA A 178 -4.41 -9.03 -20.93
N THR A 179 -3.64 -9.05 -19.86
CA THR A 179 -3.85 -9.96 -18.73
C THR A 179 -4.55 -9.23 -17.59
N VAL A 180 -5.58 -9.84 -17.00
CA VAL A 180 -6.29 -9.25 -15.85
C VAL A 180 -5.39 -9.26 -14.61
N GLY A 181 -5.19 -8.11 -13.98
CA GLY A 181 -4.42 -7.97 -12.75
C GLY A 181 -5.12 -8.59 -11.53
N SER A 182 -4.40 -8.69 -10.42
CA SER A 182 -4.93 -9.21 -9.13
C SER A 182 -6.07 -8.37 -8.54
N SER A 183 -6.24 -7.13 -9.01
CA SER A 183 -7.37 -6.23 -8.72
C SER A 183 -8.63 -6.51 -9.57
N SER A 184 -8.66 -7.59 -10.35
CA SER A 184 -9.75 -7.93 -11.28
C SER A 184 -9.98 -6.88 -12.38
N THR A 185 -8.95 -6.14 -12.76
CA THR A 185 -8.99 -5.07 -13.80
C THR A 185 -8.01 -5.34 -14.93
N TRP A 186 -8.34 -4.88 -16.13
CA TRP A 186 -7.48 -4.91 -17.31
C TRP A 186 -7.57 -3.59 -18.08
N ALA A 187 -6.52 -3.29 -18.85
CA ALA A 187 -6.50 -2.21 -19.83
C ALA A 187 -5.54 -2.56 -20.97
N CYS A 188 -5.83 -2.11 -22.19
CA CYS A 188 -4.89 -2.15 -23.31
C CYS A 188 -5.19 -1.05 -24.33
N LEU A 189 -4.18 -0.72 -25.14
CA LEU A 189 -4.30 0.22 -26.26
C LEU A 189 -4.63 -0.59 -27.52
N LEU A 190 -5.73 -0.24 -28.19
CA LEU A 190 -6.17 -0.86 -29.43
C LEU A 190 -5.21 -0.54 -30.59
N ALA A 191 -4.81 -1.57 -31.35
CA ALA A 191 -3.98 -1.44 -32.55
C ALA A 191 -4.55 -2.28 -33.71
N PRO A 192 -4.54 -1.80 -34.98
CA PRO A 192 -4.32 -0.39 -35.38
C PRO A 192 -5.33 0.56 -34.71
N PRO A 193 -5.19 1.89 -34.82
CA PRO A 193 -6.08 2.83 -34.14
C PRO A 193 -7.57 2.57 -34.47
N PRO A 194 -8.49 2.59 -33.48
CA PRO A 194 -9.92 2.40 -33.72
C PRO A 194 -10.52 3.59 -34.49
N PRO A 195 -11.74 3.44 -35.04
CA PRO A 195 -12.45 4.55 -35.68
C PRO A 195 -12.66 5.73 -34.72
N SER A 196 -12.30 6.95 -35.14
CA SER A 196 -12.68 8.19 -34.43
C SER A 196 -14.20 8.33 -34.31
N GLY A 197 -14.67 8.84 -33.17
CA GLY A 197 -16.08 9.09 -32.90
C GLY A 197 -16.46 8.89 -31.43
N THR A 198 -17.72 9.17 -31.09
CA THR A 198 -18.27 8.95 -29.75
C THR A 198 -19.20 7.74 -29.75
N GLY A 199 -19.23 6.98 -28.64
CA GLY A 199 -20.07 5.79 -28.53
C GLY A 199 -19.61 4.59 -29.38
N VAL A 200 -18.36 4.59 -29.85
CA VAL A 200 -17.79 3.55 -30.71
C VAL A 200 -17.80 2.21 -29.98
N PRO A 201 -18.39 1.13 -30.54
CA PRO A 201 -18.60 -0.12 -29.82
C PRO A 201 -17.28 -0.85 -29.56
N VAL A 202 -17.12 -1.32 -28.31
CA VAL A 202 -15.98 -2.15 -27.88
C VAL A 202 -16.53 -3.47 -27.36
N THR A 203 -15.95 -4.58 -27.82
CA THR A 203 -16.25 -5.93 -27.31
C THR A 203 -15.01 -6.54 -26.69
N ALA A 204 -15.19 -7.43 -25.72
CA ALA A 204 -14.08 -8.19 -25.14
C ALA A 204 -14.48 -9.62 -24.76
N THR A 205 -13.56 -10.55 -24.91
CA THR A 205 -13.70 -11.95 -24.49
C THR A 205 -12.56 -12.30 -23.54
N GLN A 206 -12.78 -13.13 -22.53
CA GLN A 206 -11.72 -13.59 -21.63
C GLN A 206 -11.55 -15.11 -21.64
N SER A 207 -10.33 -15.58 -21.45
CA SER A 207 -9.96 -16.99 -21.41
C SER A 207 -8.92 -17.29 -20.34
N THR A 208 -8.94 -18.53 -19.84
CA THR A 208 -8.02 -19.08 -18.84
C THR A 208 -7.55 -20.47 -19.30
N PRO A 209 -6.48 -21.04 -18.73
CA PRO A 209 -6.03 -22.40 -19.08
C PRO A 209 -7.07 -23.51 -18.85
N TRP A 210 -8.11 -23.24 -18.06
CA TRP A 210 -9.20 -24.16 -17.72
C TRP A 210 -10.54 -23.82 -18.38
N SER A 211 -10.67 -22.67 -19.04
CA SER A 211 -11.89 -22.34 -19.81
C SER A 211 -11.94 -23.11 -21.12
N THR A 212 -13.11 -23.62 -21.50
CA THR A 212 -13.32 -24.40 -22.72
C THR A 212 -14.53 -23.88 -23.50
N GLY A 213 -14.62 -24.21 -24.79
CA GLY A 213 -15.74 -23.77 -25.64
C GLY A 213 -15.70 -22.28 -26.01
N THR A 214 -16.86 -21.69 -26.29
CA THR A 214 -16.99 -20.30 -26.75
C THR A 214 -17.03 -19.32 -25.57
N PRO A 215 -16.10 -18.34 -25.47
CA PRO A 215 -16.14 -17.33 -24.41
C PRO A 215 -17.36 -16.42 -24.50
N ALA A 216 -17.89 -15.97 -23.35
CA ALA A 216 -18.89 -14.91 -23.35
C ALA A 216 -18.27 -13.54 -23.67
N VAL A 217 -19.08 -12.72 -24.35
CA VAL A 217 -18.66 -11.43 -24.92
C VAL A 217 -19.14 -10.27 -24.03
N GLY A 218 -18.19 -9.60 -23.39
CA GLY A 218 -18.38 -8.30 -22.77
C GLY A 218 -18.58 -7.20 -23.82
N ARG A 219 -19.36 -6.17 -23.49
CA ARG A 219 -19.69 -5.06 -24.39
C ARG A 219 -19.64 -3.73 -23.64
N GLY A 220 -19.10 -2.72 -24.31
CA GLY A 220 -19.04 -1.33 -23.85
C GLY A 220 -18.87 -0.39 -25.05
N SER A 221 -18.54 0.88 -24.78
CA SER A 221 -18.38 1.90 -25.83
C SER A 221 -17.41 3.00 -25.41
N GLY A 222 -16.54 3.42 -26.35
CA GLY A 222 -15.55 4.47 -26.12
C GLY A 222 -15.85 5.76 -26.88
N SER A 223 -15.23 6.86 -26.45
CA SER A 223 -14.97 8.02 -27.28
C SER A 223 -13.52 7.96 -27.76
N PHE A 224 -13.32 7.91 -29.07
CA PHE A 224 -12.00 7.85 -29.68
C PHE A 224 -11.75 9.06 -30.57
N ASP A 225 -10.53 9.57 -30.50
CA ASP A 225 -9.98 10.45 -31.53
C ASP A 225 -8.60 9.93 -31.91
N THR A 226 -8.54 9.36 -33.10
CA THR A 226 -7.34 8.80 -33.73
C THR A 226 -6.97 9.59 -34.98
N THR A 227 -7.55 10.78 -35.12
CA THR A 227 -7.37 11.67 -36.25
C THR A 227 -6.06 12.42 -36.05
N ALA A 228 -5.08 12.20 -36.93
CA ALA A 228 -3.83 12.96 -36.86
C ALA A 228 -4.04 14.41 -37.34
N PRO A 229 -3.40 15.40 -36.71
CA PRO A 229 -3.40 16.78 -37.18
C PRO A 229 -2.78 16.89 -38.59
N GLY A 230 -3.12 17.97 -39.28
CA GLY A 230 -2.45 18.37 -40.53
C GLY A 230 -0.94 18.53 -40.35
N ALA A 231 -0.18 18.31 -41.42
CA ALA A 231 1.26 18.54 -41.39
C ALA A 231 1.56 20.04 -41.25
N ALA A 232 2.57 20.40 -40.44
CA ALA A 232 2.98 21.78 -40.28
C ALA A 232 3.46 22.38 -41.62
N VAL A 233 3.18 23.67 -41.84
CA VAL A 233 3.73 24.44 -42.96
C VAL A 233 4.84 25.33 -42.41
N ILE A 234 6.09 25.11 -42.85
CA ILE A 234 7.23 25.94 -42.48
C ILE A 234 7.24 27.17 -43.41
N THR A 235 7.15 28.37 -42.84
CA THR A 235 7.12 29.65 -43.58
C THR A 235 8.42 30.44 -43.46
N ALA A 236 9.18 30.25 -42.38
CA ALA A 236 10.54 30.76 -42.24
C ALA A 236 11.48 29.72 -41.60
N PRO A 237 12.77 29.67 -41.98
CA PRO A 237 13.37 30.37 -43.11
C PRO A 237 12.80 29.91 -44.46
N ALA A 238 12.85 30.76 -45.48
CA ALA A 238 12.37 30.42 -46.82
C ALA A 238 13.30 29.39 -47.51
N ALA A 239 12.77 28.60 -48.43
CA ALA A 239 13.58 27.65 -49.20
C ALA A 239 14.68 28.37 -50.00
N GLY A 240 15.92 27.89 -49.87
CA GLY A 240 17.12 28.48 -50.46
C GLY A 240 17.76 29.61 -49.64
N ALA A 241 17.19 29.99 -48.49
CA ALA A 241 17.76 31.06 -47.66
C ALA A 241 19.15 30.73 -47.11
N THR A 242 19.99 31.76 -47.00
CA THR A 242 21.26 31.73 -46.24
C THR A 242 21.02 32.21 -44.81
N VAL A 243 21.54 31.48 -43.82
CA VAL A 243 21.27 31.69 -42.39
C VAL A 243 22.55 31.63 -41.56
N ASP A 244 22.60 32.36 -40.44
CA ASP A 244 23.81 32.46 -39.61
C ASP A 244 24.01 31.21 -38.72
N ALA A 245 25.27 30.79 -38.54
CA ALA A 245 25.66 29.66 -37.70
C ALA A 245 25.36 29.84 -36.20
N THR A 246 25.05 31.05 -35.72
CA THR A 246 24.65 31.33 -34.33
C THR A 246 23.29 30.74 -33.96
N GLY A 247 22.43 30.45 -34.94
CA GLY A 247 21.17 29.72 -34.76
C GLY A 247 20.07 30.23 -35.69
N ILE A 248 19.06 29.41 -35.96
CA ILE A 248 17.93 29.76 -36.83
C ILE A 248 16.63 29.82 -36.05
N THR A 249 15.76 30.76 -36.41
CA THR A 249 14.36 30.76 -35.96
C THR A 249 13.51 30.15 -37.06
N ILE A 250 12.88 29.02 -36.75
CA ILE A 250 11.98 28.28 -37.61
C ILE A 250 10.57 28.66 -37.18
N SER A 251 9.76 29.16 -38.12
CA SER A 251 8.35 29.49 -37.86
C SER A 251 7.45 28.99 -38.98
N GLY A 252 6.17 28.88 -38.67
CA GLY A 252 5.21 28.25 -39.55
C GLY A 252 3.78 28.34 -39.05
N THR A 253 2.88 27.65 -39.76
CA THR A 253 1.49 27.45 -39.36
C THR A 253 1.19 25.97 -39.12
N ALA A 254 0.12 25.71 -38.38
CA ALA A 254 -0.46 24.38 -38.16
C ALA A 254 -1.95 24.53 -37.87
N ASP A 255 -2.75 23.54 -38.24
CA ASP A 255 -4.22 23.66 -38.29
C ASP A 255 -4.90 23.57 -36.91
N GLU A 256 -4.17 23.15 -35.88
CA GLU A 256 -4.69 22.90 -34.53
C GLU A 256 -3.98 23.70 -33.44
N ASP A 257 -4.72 24.59 -32.77
CA ASP A 257 -4.23 25.37 -31.63
C ASP A 257 -3.97 24.50 -30.38
N GLY A 258 -2.90 24.80 -29.65
CA GLY A 258 -2.47 24.05 -28.47
C GLY A 258 -1.67 22.78 -28.75
N ALA A 259 -1.65 22.31 -30.01
CA ALA A 259 -0.75 21.26 -30.48
C ALA A 259 0.73 21.68 -30.33
N VAL A 260 1.63 20.69 -30.36
CA VAL A 260 3.08 20.90 -30.27
C VAL A 260 3.74 20.58 -31.60
N VAL A 261 4.44 21.54 -32.19
CA VAL A 261 5.27 21.32 -33.37
C VAL A 261 6.69 21.00 -32.92
N ARG A 262 7.28 19.95 -33.49
CA ARG A 262 8.69 19.58 -33.33
C ARG A 262 9.39 19.73 -34.66
N ALA A 263 10.41 20.59 -34.72
CA ALA A 263 11.25 20.77 -35.90
C ALA A 263 12.48 19.84 -35.83
N TYR A 264 12.84 19.26 -36.97
CA TYR A 264 13.96 18.34 -37.15
C TYR A 264 14.87 18.85 -38.26
N LEU A 265 16.18 18.59 -38.11
CA LEU A 265 17.20 19.02 -39.06
C LEU A 265 17.84 17.81 -39.74
N SER A 266 18.10 17.89 -41.04
CA SER A 266 18.72 16.81 -41.81
C SER A 266 20.11 16.46 -41.24
N GLY A 267 20.34 15.20 -40.90
CA GLY A 267 21.59 14.75 -40.28
C GLY A 267 21.62 14.84 -38.75
N TYR A 268 20.60 15.42 -38.13
CA TYR A 268 20.41 15.43 -36.67
C TYR A 268 19.38 14.36 -36.27
N GLY A 269 19.69 13.59 -35.21
CA GLY A 269 18.82 12.52 -34.73
C GLY A 269 17.65 12.97 -33.85
N ASP A 270 17.78 14.15 -33.23
CA ASP A 270 16.82 14.71 -32.27
C ASP A 270 16.02 15.89 -32.87
N SER A 271 14.91 16.26 -32.23
CA SER A 271 14.19 17.50 -32.58
C SER A 271 15.04 18.72 -32.20
N ALA A 272 15.40 19.54 -33.18
CA ALA A 272 16.27 20.70 -33.00
C ALA A 272 15.60 21.82 -32.18
N CYS A 273 14.28 21.99 -32.31
CA CYS A 273 13.47 22.81 -31.41
C CYS A 273 12.00 22.36 -31.41
N ALA A 274 11.21 22.88 -30.46
CA ALA A 274 9.76 22.65 -30.40
C ALA A 274 9.02 23.89 -29.88
N ALA A 275 7.78 24.06 -30.32
CA ALA A 275 6.88 25.14 -29.89
C ALA A 275 5.42 24.67 -29.82
N GLN A 276 4.59 25.37 -29.05
CA GLN A 276 3.13 25.23 -29.15
C GLN A 276 2.57 26.11 -30.26
N VAL A 277 1.50 25.63 -30.89
CA VAL A 277 0.68 26.40 -31.83
C VAL A 277 -0.25 27.35 -31.06
N VAL A 278 -0.24 28.63 -31.42
CA VAL A 278 -1.09 29.67 -30.83
C VAL A 278 -1.60 30.59 -31.93
N GLY A 279 -2.91 30.66 -32.13
CA GLY A 279 -3.53 31.41 -33.24
C GLY A 279 -3.20 30.82 -34.60
N GLY A 280 -3.02 29.50 -34.70
CA GLY A 280 -2.60 28.78 -35.91
C GLY A 280 -1.12 28.95 -36.29
N ALA A 281 -0.33 29.68 -35.50
CA ALA A 281 1.08 29.96 -35.75
C ALA A 281 2.00 29.33 -34.69
N TRP A 282 3.23 28.99 -35.08
CA TRP A 282 4.27 28.48 -34.19
C TRP A 282 5.64 29.04 -34.57
N SER A 283 6.56 29.13 -33.59
CA SER A 283 7.93 29.60 -33.79
C SER A 283 8.87 29.01 -32.74
N CYS A 284 10.00 28.44 -33.16
CA CYS A 284 11.06 27.99 -32.27
C CYS A 284 12.45 28.29 -32.83
N SER A 285 13.43 28.52 -31.95
CA SER A 285 14.82 28.79 -32.33
C SER A 285 15.73 27.62 -32.00
N THR A 286 16.70 27.34 -32.86
CA THR A 286 17.74 26.33 -32.65
C THR A 286 18.93 26.89 -31.86
N GLY A 287 19.81 26.00 -31.40
CA GLY A 287 21.17 26.38 -31.00
C GLY A 287 22.07 26.67 -32.22
N THR A 288 23.38 26.76 -31.95
CA THR A 288 24.42 26.93 -32.98
C THR A 288 24.47 25.77 -33.96
N LEU A 289 24.80 26.06 -35.22
CA LEU A 289 24.79 25.10 -36.32
C LEU A 289 26.10 25.18 -37.13
N PRO A 290 26.64 24.04 -37.62
CA PRO A 290 27.81 24.03 -38.48
C PRO A 290 27.45 24.63 -39.86
N PRO A 291 28.39 25.35 -40.53
CA PRO A 291 28.19 25.82 -41.89
C PRO A 291 27.96 24.68 -42.89
N GLY A 292 27.06 24.87 -43.84
CA GLY A 292 26.72 23.87 -44.87
C GLY A 292 25.24 23.82 -45.24
N PRO A 293 24.85 22.94 -46.19
CA PRO A 293 23.46 22.72 -46.56
C PRO A 293 22.70 21.99 -45.44
N LEU A 294 21.47 22.44 -45.18
CA LEU A 294 20.64 21.96 -44.08
C LEU A 294 19.17 21.85 -44.53
N GLY A 295 18.56 20.68 -44.36
CA GLY A 295 17.13 20.45 -44.52
C GLY A 295 16.39 20.61 -43.20
N ILE A 296 15.18 21.17 -43.25
CA ILE A 296 14.30 21.39 -42.11
C ILE A 296 12.96 20.70 -42.39
N THR A 297 12.49 19.86 -41.49
CA THR A 297 11.13 19.28 -41.51
C THR A 297 10.50 19.41 -40.12
N ALA A 298 9.22 19.11 -39.99
CA ALA A 298 8.50 19.21 -38.73
C ALA A 298 7.38 18.17 -38.62
N THR A 299 6.99 17.83 -37.39
CA THR A 299 5.76 17.08 -37.09
C THR A 299 4.91 17.86 -36.08
N VAL A 300 3.59 17.75 -36.21
CA VAL A 300 2.61 18.27 -35.25
C VAL A 300 2.17 17.11 -34.36
N THR A 301 2.04 17.34 -33.06
CA THR A 301 1.41 16.40 -32.11
C THR A 301 0.27 17.10 -31.40
N ASP A 302 -0.94 16.54 -31.50
CA ASP A 302 -2.14 17.09 -30.87
C ASP A 302 -2.11 16.91 -29.32
N PRO A 303 -3.09 17.47 -28.57
CA PRO A 303 -3.17 17.29 -27.12
C PRO A 303 -3.46 15.85 -26.64
N LEU A 304 -3.82 14.92 -27.53
CA LEU A 304 -4.15 13.51 -27.24
C LEU A 304 -2.99 12.55 -27.61
N GLY A 305 -1.99 13.02 -28.34
CA GLY A 305 -0.83 12.27 -28.79
C GLY A 305 -0.88 11.77 -30.24
N ASN A 306 -1.87 12.16 -31.05
CA ASN A 306 -1.87 11.86 -32.49
C ASN A 306 -0.81 12.73 -33.19
N ILE A 307 -0.05 12.14 -34.13
CA ILE A 307 1.10 12.76 -34.78
C ILE A 307 0.84 12.91 -36.28
N SER A 308 1.06 14.12 -36.83
CA SER A 308 0.94 14.39 -38.26
C SER A 308 1.94 13.60 -39.11
N THR A 309 1.74 13.59 -40.42
CA THR A 309 2.82 13.31 -41.37
C THR A 309 3.92 14.38 -41.26
N LEU A 310 5.13 14.05 -41.75
CA LEU A 310 6.24 15.00 -41.85
C LEU A 310 5.90 16.16 -42.80
N ALA A 311 6.21 17.38 -42.37
CA ALA A 311 6.18 18.57 -43.22
C ALA A 311 7.16 18.44 -44.41
N PRO A 312 6.85 19.04 -45.58
CA PRO A 312 7.79 19.14 -46.68
C PRO A 312 9.15 19.71 -46.25
N GLU A 313 10.24 19.12 -46.74
CA GLU A 313 11.61 19.52 -46.36
C GLU A 313 11.98 20.89 -46.97
N VAL A 314 12.24 21.88 -46.11
CA VAL A 314 12.76 23.19 -46.51
C VAL A 314 14.29 23.17 -46.45
N ARG A 315 14.97 23.43 -47.58
CA ARG A 315 16.45 23.48 -47.64
C ARG A 315 16.96 24.90 -47.43
N VAL A 316 18.00 25.06 -46.62
CA VAL A 316 18.73 26.32 -46.36
C VAL A 316 20.25 26.09 -46.34
N THR A 317 21.04 27.16 -46.35
CA THR A 317 22.50 27.11 -46.26
C THR A 317 22.99 27.90 -45.05
N VAL A 318 23.61 27.22 -44.08
CA VAL A 318 24.23 27.84 -42.91
C VAL A 318 25.58 28.43 -43.31
N VAL A 319 25.83 29.70 -42.98
CA VAL A 319 27.08 30.42 -43.24
C VAL A 319 27.81 30.75 -41.93
N ALA A 320 29.14 30.75 -41.97
CA ALA A 320 29.96 31.12 -40.82
C ALA A 320 29.91 32.64 -40.56
N PRO A 321 29.92 33.10 -39.30
CA PRO A 321 29.97 34.52 -38.98
C PRO A 321 31.27 35.14 -39.49
N ALA A 322 31.18 36.34 -40.06
CA ALA A 322 32.33 37.08 -40.58
C ALA A 322 33.28 37.49 -39.43
N GLY A 323 34.48 36.93 -39.41
CA GLY A 323 35.48 37.24 -38.39
C GLY A 323 36.00 38.67 -38.51
N THR A 324 35.89 39.46 -37.44
CA THR A 324 36.56 40.76 -37.31
C THR A 324 38.08 40.56 -37.18
N PRO A 325 38.91 41.32 -37.93
CA PRO A 325 40.37 41.20 -37.85
C PRO A 325 40.90 41.76 -36.52
N SER A 326 41.87 41.06 -35.93
CA SER A 326 42.49 41.42 -34.64
C SER A 326 43.73 42.31 -34.82
N PRO A 327 43.88 43.43 -34.07
CA PRO A 327 45.09 44.24 -34.06
C PRO A 327 46.18 43.67 -33.12
N SER A 328 47.44 43.92 -33.48
CA SER A 328 48.65 43.36 -32.84
C SER A 328 49.12 44.13 -31.57
N ALA A 329 50.15 43.62 -30.89
CA ALA A 329 50.48 43.95 -29.49
C ALA A 329 51.81 44.73 -29.23
N SER A 330 51.92 45.29 -28.01
CA SER A 330 53.15 45.72 -27.26
C SER A 330 53.76 47.11 -27.59
N PRO A 331 54.53 47.80 -26.68
CA PRO A 331 54.89 47.52 -25.27
C PRO A 331 54.70 48.70 -24.24
N THR A 332 54.98 48.44 -22.95
CA THR A 332 55.07 49.34 -21.75
C THR A 332 56.43 50.12 -21.67
N PRO A 333 56.84 50.96 -20.64
CA PRO A 333 56.36 51.18 -19.24
C PRO A 333 56.38 52.65 -18.65
N GLY A 334 55.98 52.85 -17.36
CA GLY A 334 56.39 54.03 -16.55
C GLY A 334 55.68 54.35 -15.20
N ALA A 335 56.24 53.91 -14.05
CA ALA A 335 56.29 54.48 -12.66
C ALA A 335 55.02 55.11 -11.94
N THR A 336 54.52 54.71 -10.73
CA THR A 336 55.08 54.65 -9.32
C THR A 336 54.69 55.90 -8.46
N PRO A 337 54.40 55.90 -7.11
CA PRO A 337 53.96 54.87 -6.12
C PRO A 337 52.92 55.25 -4.98
N THR A 338 52.53 54.26 -4.14
CA THR A 338 52.24 54.32 -2.65
C THR A 338 50.94 55.01 -2.07
N PRO A 339 50.53 54.77 -0.79
CA PRO A 339 50.06 53.47 -0.23
C PRO A 339 48.87 53.55 0.79
N HIS A 340 48.21 52.42 1.12
CA HIS A 340 47.80 52.16 2.53
C HIS A 340 47.55 50.67 2.83
N ALA A 341 47.93 50.25 4.05
CA ALA A 341 47.70 48.93 4.66
C ALA A 341 46.27 48.83 5.27
N THR A 342 45.72 47.71 5.78
CA THR A 342 46.35 46.60 6.55
C THR A 342 45.55 45.27 6.45
N ALA A 343 46.21 44.15 6.76
CA ALA A 343 45.76 42.77 6.61
C ALA A 343 44.88 42.19 7.74
N SER A 344 44.32 41.00 7.49
CA SER A 344 43.92 39.98 8.48
C SER A 344 44.21 38.58 7.91
N PRO A 345 44.92 37.69 8.63
CA PRO A 345 45.14 36.30 8.24
C PRO A 345 44.38 35.27 9.09
N ASP A 346 44.35 34.02 8.61
CA ASP A 346 43.74 32.84 9.25
C ASP A 346 44.43 32.36 10.55
N GLY A 347 43.73 31.54 11.34
CA GLY A 347 44.29 30.78 12.46
C GLY A 347 43.24 29.91 13.18
N ALA A 348 43.59 28.67 13.56
CA ALA A 348 42.60 27.63 13.90
C ALA A 348 42.70 27.04 15.32
N ALA A 349 41.61 26.35 15.70
CA ALA A 349 41.51 25.16 16.56
C ALA A 349 41.37 25.26 18.10
N SER A 350 40.56 24.31 18.61
CA SER A 350 40.60 23.63 19.93
C SER A 350 39.58 24.03 21.03
N SER A 351 38.92 22.99 21.55
CA SER A 351 38.04 22.88 22.75
C SER A 351 38.84 22.29 23.95
N PRO A 352 38.31 22.03 25.20
CA PRO A 352 36.91 22.06 25.69
C PRO A 352 36.67 22.66 27.12
N THR A 353 35.49 22.35 27.68
CA THR A 353 34.85 22.54 29.03
C THR A 353 35.68 22.19 30.30
N PRO A 354 35.17 22.32 31.58
CA PRO A 354 33.88 22.83 32.11
C PRO A 354 33.95 23.76 33.37
N GLY A 355 32.79 24.28 33.81
CA GLY A 355 32.59 24.95 35.12
C GLY A 355 31.59 24.21 36.03
N ALA A 356 31.70 24.39 37.36
CA ALA A 356 31.06 23.54 38.38
C ALA A 356 30.16 24.28 39.40
N GLY A 357 29.41 23.50 40.20
CA GLY A 357 28.54 23.91 41.33
C GLY A 357 27.19 23.17 41.27
N GLY A 358 26.71 22.40 42.26
CA GLY A 358 27.13 22.22 43.66
C GLY A 358 26.31 23.12 44.60
N GLY A 359 25.53 22.62 45.58
CA GLY A 359 25.17 21.24 45.93
C GLY A 359 24.41 21.15 47.28
N ALA A 360 23.92 19.95 47.65
CA ALA A 360 23.37 19.53 48.97
C ALA A 360 22.14 20.30 49.53
N GLY A 361 21.28 19.76 50.40
CA GLY A 361 21.10 18.44 51.08
C GLY A 361 20.06 18.63 52.22
N GLY A 362 19.48 17.65 52.91
CA GLY A 362 19.48 16.18 52.81
C GLY A 362 18.81 15.54 54.06
N GLY A 363 18.28 14.31 53.93
CA GLY A 363 18.04 13.33 55.02
C GLY A 363 16.84 13.54 55.99
N SER A 364 16.33 12.54 56.71
CA SER A 364 16.52 11.06 56.71
C SER A 364 15.37 10.38 57.50
N ALA A 365 15.11 9.08 57.27
CA ALA A 365 14.23 8.21 58.10
C ALA A 365 15.04 7.40 59.16
N PRO A 366 14.42 6.75 60.18
CA PRO A 366 13.75 5.42 60.10
C PRO A 366 12.41 5.36 60.89
N GLY A 367 11.67 4.24 61.11
CA GLY A 367 11.74 2.85 60.60
C GLY A 367 11.64 1.76 61.71
N ALA A 368 10.56 0.93 61.74
CA ALA A 368 10.34 -0.22 62.65
C ALA A 368 9.20 -1.18 62.16
N ASP A 369 9.11 -2.39 62.75
CA ASP A 369 8.41 -3.62 62.29
C ASP A 369 6.92 -3.84 62.71
N PRO A 370 6.20 -4.92 62.26
CA PRO A 370 4.71 -4.95 62.19
C PRO A 370 3.91 -5.99 63.04
N SER A 371 2.57 -5.83 63.04
CA SER A 371 1.46 -6.80 63.36
C SER A 371 0.97 -6.91 64.83
N PRO A 372 -0.27 -7.40 65.13
CA PRO A 372 -1.47 -7.66 64.29
C PRO A 372 -2.80 -7.02 64.84
N ASP A 373 -3.94 -7.37 64.21
CA ASP A 373 -5.35 -7.26 64.67
C ASP A 373 -5.96 -5.90 65.08
N ALA A 374 -6.74 -5.30 64.16
CA ALA A 374 -8.02 -4.64 64.46
C ALA A 374 -8.86 -4.41 63.19
N GLN A 375 -10.04 -5.03 63.11
CA GLN A 375 -11.07 -4.70 62.11
C GLN A 375 -12.16 -3.81 62.74
N PRO A 376 -12.39 -2.60 62.22
CA PRO A 376 -13.68 -1.92 62.34
C PRO A 376 -14.42 -2.02 61.02
N GLY A 377 -15.61 -2.64 61.03
CA GLY A 377 -16.47 -2.68 59.86
C GLY A 377 -16.97 -1.29 59.48
N SER A 378 -16.59 -0.78 58.32
CA SER A 378 -17.30 0.30 57.64
C SER A 378 -18.26 -0.32 56.62
N GLY A 379 -19.51 0.16 56.61
CA GLY A 379 -20.59 -0.43 55.83
C GLY A 379 -20.44 -0.19 54.33
N GLY A 380 -19.62 -1.00 53.66
CA GLY A 380 -19.67 -1.14 52.22
C GLY A 380 -21.08 -1.53 51.80
N ALA A 381 -21.69 -0.75 50.89
CA ALA A 381 -23.00 -1.10 50.35
C ALA A 381 -22.94 -2.52 49.76
N PRO A 382 -23.98 -3.36 49.95
CA PRO A 382 -23.96 -4.72 49.44
C PRO A 382 -23.68 -4.70 47.94
N ALA A 383 -22.69 -5.49 47.51
CA ALA A 383 -22.23 -5.53 46.13
C ALA A 383 -23.43 -5.65 45.19
N ALA A 384 -23.61 -4.66 44.32
CA ALA A 384 -24.83 -4.50 43.54
C ALA A 384 -25.12 -5.78 42.75
N ALA A 385 -26.34 -6.29 42.85
CA ALA A 385 -26.74 -7.55 42.20
C ALA A 385 -26.37 -7.50 40.70
N PRO A 386 -25.79 -8.59 40.15
CA PRO A 386 -25.39 -8.64 38.74
C PRO A 386 -26.52 -8.18 37.80
N GLY A 387 -26.17 -7.37 36.81
CA GLY A 387 -27.10 -6.84 35.81
C GLY A 387 -27.75 -5.48 36.14
N THR A 388 -27.77 -5.05 37.41
CA THR A 388 -28.43 -3.78 37.80
C THR A 388 -27.77 -2.51 37.24
N TRP A 389 -28.51 -1.38 37.18
CA TRP A 389 -28.00 -0.05 36.75
C TRP A 389 -26.79 0.48 37.54
N ASN A 390 -26.51 -0.10 38.72
CA ASN A 390 -25.34 0.24 39.55
C ASN A 390 -24.25 -0.84 39.51
N ALA A 391 -24.51 -2.03 38.94
CA ALA A 391 -23.51 -3.07 38.82
C ALA A 391 -22.39 -2.62 37.85
N PRO A 392 -21.11 -2.73 38.24
CA PRO A 392 -20.00 -2.45 37.32
C PRO A 392 -20.01 -3.42 36.15
N THR A 393 -19.65 -2.96 34.95
CA THR A 393 -19.30 -3.86 33.84
C THR A 393 -17.79 -4.09 33.79
N ARG A 394 -17.37 -5.14 33.09
CA ARG A 394 -15.94 -5.43 32.90
C ARG A 394 -15.20 -4.26 32.24
N PHE A 395 -15.82 -3.52 31.31
CA PHE A 395 -15.23 -2.32 30.72
C PHE A 395 -14.99 -1.19 31.74
N GLY A 396 -15.89 -1.03 32.71
CA GLY A 396 -15.80 0.00 33.75
C GLY A 396 -14.81 -0.29 34.88
N THR A 397 -14.31 -1.53 35.00
CA THR A 397 -13.42 -1.94 36.11
C THR A 397 -12.13 -2.64 35.70
N SER A 398 -12.00 -3.07 34.44
CA SER A 398 -10.78 -3.71 33.93
C SER A 398 -9.60 -2.76 33.83
N LEU A 399 -9.84 -1.51 33.43
CA LEU A 399 -8.79 -0.50 33.30
C LEU A 399 -8.33 -0.12 34.71
N GLN A 400 -7.04 0.12 34.91
CA GLN A 400 -6.55 0.64 36.19
C GLN A 400 -6.14 2.09 36.05
N PRO A 401 -6.11 2.89 37.14
CA PRO A 401 -5.53 4.23 37.11
C PRO A 401 -4.11 4.23 36.54
N LEU A 402 -3.76 5.25 35.75
CA LEU A 402 -2.48 5.38 35.05
C LEU A 402 -1.22 5.02 35.89
N PRO A 403 -1.08 5.41 37.18
CA PRO A 403 0.09 5.03 37.98
C PRO A 403 0.27 3.52 38.13
N ALA A 404 -0.81 2.74 38.22
CA ALA A 404 -0.78 1.29 38.39
C ALA A 404 -0.24 0.54 37.15
N ALA A 405 -0.13 1.22 36.00
CA ALA A 405 0.51 0.66 34.82
C ALA A 405 2.06 0.62 34.93
N PHE A 406 2.64 1.37 35.86
CA PHE A 406 4.09 1.53 36.01
C PHE A 406 4.65 1.05 37.36
N THR A 407 3.80 0.64 38.30
CA THR A 407 4.20 0.02 39.58
C THR A 407 4.60 -1.46 39.42
N ASP A 408 5.00 -2.09 40.53
CA ASP A 408 5.18 -3.55 40.65
C ASP A 408 6.17 -4.18 39.66
N GLY A 409 7.24 -3.44 39.32
CA GLY A 409 8.29 -3.87 38.39
C GLY A 409 7.87 -3.95 36.92
N ARG A 410 6.62 -3.61 36.59
CA ARG A 410 6.06 -3.74 35.24
C ARG A 410 6.33 -2.55 34.32
N GLY A 411 6.81 -1.42 34.85
CA GLY A 411 6.98 -0.17 34.08
C GLY A 411 7.85 -0.26 32.82
N LEU A 412 8.78 -1.22 32.73
CA LEU A 412 9.57 -1.47 31.51
C LEU A 412 8.85 -2.35 30.48
N LEU A 413 7.88 -3.17 30.87
CA LEU A 413 7.23 -4.14 29.97
C LEU A 413 6.49 -3.47 28.80
N PRO A 414 5.66 -2.41 28.98
CA PRO A 414 5.04 -1.71 27.86
C PRO A 414 6.03 -1.11 26.87
N LEU A 415 7.17 -0.61 27.36
CA LEU A 415 8.25 -0.06 26.52
C LEU A 415 8.95 -1.16 25.72
N LEU A 416 9.25 -2.30 26.35
CA LEU A 416 9.84 -3.46 25.68
C LEU A 416 8.89 -4.04 24.61
N LEU A 417 7.58 -4.11 24.89
CA LEU A 417 6.56 -4.50 23.91
C LEU A 417 6.46 -3.50 22.75
N ALA A 418 6.52 -2.18 23.03
CA ALA A 418 6.53 -1.14 22.00
C ALA A 418 7.76 -1.23 21.09
N LEU A 419 8.95 -1.40 21.68
CA LEU A 419 10.19 -1.62 20.94
C LEU A 419 10.13 -2.92 20.12
N GLY A 420 9.65 -4.01 20.71
CA GLY A 420 9.44 -5.29 20.03
C GLY A 420 8.49 -5.18 18.84
N ALA A 421 7.35 -4.49 18.98
CA ALA A 421 6.40 -4.27 17.89
C ALA A 421 7.02 -3.46 16.73
N VAL A 422 7.85 -2.45 17.02
CA VAL A 422 8.55 -1.67 15.99
C VAL A 422 9.64 -2.50 15.31
N LEU A 423 10.49 -3.18 16.08
CA LEU A 423 11.68 -3.90 15.59
C LEU A 423 11.35 -5.24 14.92
N LEU A 424 10.38 -5.99 15.43
CA LEU A 424 10.06 -7.35 14.97
C LEU A 424 8.89 -7.40 13.99
N VAL A 425 7.98 -6.41 14.02
CA VAL A 425 6.79 -6.40 13.14
C VAL A 425 6.83 -5.25 12.14
N ALA A 426 6.90 -4.00 12.60
CA ALA A 426 6.73 -2.84 11.71
C ALA A 426 7.89 -2.66 10.71
N LEU A 427 9.15 -2.75 11.15
CA LEU A 427 10.31 -2.64 10.27
C LEU A 427 10.47 -3.86 9.34
N PRO A 428 10.35 -5.12 9.78
CA PRO A 428 10.51 -6.27 8.89
C PRO A 428 9.40 -6.37 7.83
N ALA A 429 8.16 -5.98 8.16
CA ALA A 429 7.07 -5.87 7.17
C ALA A 429 7.40 -4.87 6.05
N LEU A 430 8.09 -3.77 6.37
CA LEU A 430 8.55 -2.80 5.37
C LEU A 430 9.69 -3.33 4.50
N LEU A 431 10.63 -4.09 5.09
CA LEU A 431 11.70 -4.76 4.34
C LEU A 431 11.12 -5.71 3.30
N VAL A 432 10.26 -6.65 3.73
CA VAL A 432 9.60 -7.61 2.82
C VAL A 432 8.80 -6.89 1.74
N ARG A 433 8.00 -5.89 2.11
CA ARG A 433 7.24 -5.09 1.14
C ARG A 433 8.16 -4.43 0.11
N GLY A 434 9.30 -3.86 0.52
CA GLY A 434 10.29 -3.29 -0.39
C GLY A 434 10.91 -4.33 -1.33
N ALA A 435 11.24 -5.52 -0.82
CA ALA A 435 11.78 -6.62 -1.61
C ALA A 435 10.75 -7.17 -2.62
N LEU A 436 9.52 -7.41 -2.20
CA LEU A 436 8.41 -7.85 -3.06
C LEU A 436 8.10 -6.83 -4.14
N ILE A 437 8.08 -5.52 -3.83
CA ILE A 437 7.91 -4.46 -4.84
C ILE A 437 9.07 -4.47 -5.84
N SER A 438 10.32 -4.69 -5.42
CA SER A 438 11.42 -4.83 -6.40
C SER A 438 11.32 -6.10 -7.26
N ARG A 439 10.87 -7.23 -6.69
CA ARG A 439 10.80 -8.53 -7.38
C ARG A 439 9.61 -8.65 -8.34
N PHE A 440 8.44 -8.16 -7.95
CA PHE A 440 7.21 -8.22 -8.77
C PHE A 440 6.92 -6.91 -9.53
N GLY A 441 7.39 -5.76 -9.03
CA GLY A 441 7.30 -4.47 -9.73
C GLY A 441 8.33 -4.30 -10.87
N GLY A 442 9.32 -5.19 -10.98
CA GLY A 442 10.33 -5.17 -12.05
C GLY A 442 9.78 -5.39 -13.47
N ARG A 443 8.53 -5.86 -13.61
CA ARG A 443 7.80 -5.91 -14.89
C ARG A 443 6.70 -4.84 -15.03
N HIS A 444 6.57 -3.95 -14.03
CA HIS A 444 5.54 -2.91 -13.98
C HIS A 444 6.12 -1.48 -13.85
N ARG A 445 7.40 -1.28 -14.14
CA ARG A 445 8.00 0.05 -14.30
C ARG A 445 8.20 0.43 -15.77
N SER A 446 7.09 0.44 -16.49
CA SER A 446 6.92 1.11 -17.78
C SER A 446 5.49 1.67 -17.88
N ALA A 447 5.13 2.63 -17.01
CA ALA A 447 3.98 3.53 -17.19
C ALA A 447 3.89 4.64 -16.12
N GLU A 448 3.96 4.30 -14.83
CA GLU A 448 3.23 5.09 -13.80
C GLU A 448 4.04 5.87 -12.76
N ASP A 449 5.37 5.88 -12.82
CA ASP A 449 6.19 6.75 -11.95
C ASP A 449 7.43 7.27 -12.68
N VAL A 450 7.19 7.84 -13.87
CA VAL A 450 8.07 8.87 -14.43
C VAL A 450 7.44 10.21 -14.04
N THR A 451 7.84 10.75 -12.88
CA THR A 451 7.95 12.21 -12.79
C THR A 451 8.77 12.64 -14.01
N PRO A 452 8.35 13.67 -14.77
CA PRO A 452 9.11 14.10 -15.93
C PRO A 452 10.47 14.61 -15.44
N LEU A 453 11.45 13.71 -15.48
CA LEU A 453 12.86 14.01 -15.39
C LEU A 453 13.12 14.86 -16.61
N ARG A 454 13.01 16.18 -16.39
CA ARG A 454 13.32 17.21 -17.38
C ARG A 454 14.82 17.17 -17.59
N ILE A 455 15.27 16.19 -18.37
CA ILE A 455 16.61 16.15 -18.93
C ILE A 455 16.66 17.37 -19.85
N VAL A 456 17.14 18.48 -19.30
CA VAL A 456 17.76 19.54 -20.08
C VAL A 456 19.17 19.02 -20.34
N PRO A 457 19.54 18.65 -21.57
CA PRO A 457 20.93 18.42 -21.89
C PRO A 457 21.63 19.77 -21.79
N ARG A 458 22.45 19.95 -20.75
CA ARG A 458 23.65 20.76 -20.90
C ARG A 458 24.75 19.83 -21.39
N GLY A 459 25.62 20.34 -22.26
CA GLY A 459 26.68 19.57 -22.91
C GLY A 459 27.64 18.88 -21.93
N ASP A 460 28.49 17.96 -22.38
CA ASP A 460 28.99 17.83 -23.77
C ASP A 460 29.21 16.36 -24.20
N ALA A 461 29.41 16.20 -25.52
CA ALA A 461 30.02 15.06 -26.24
C ALA A 461 29.31 13.68 -26.24
N GLY A 462 29.17 13.09 -27.44
CA GLY A 462 28.98 11.65 -27.61
C GLY A 462 27.91 11.22 -28.61
N THR A 463 28.22 11.26 -29.91
CA THR A 463 27.40 10.70 -31.00
C THR A 463 27.00 9.24 -30.80
N LEU A 464 25.72 8.90 -31.01
CA LEU A 464 25.28 7.56 -31.42
C LEU A 464 24.22 7.65 -32.52
N THR A 465 24.51 7.05 -33.68
CA THR A 465 23.65 7.07 -34.86
C THR A 465 22.56 5.99 -34.81
N THR A 466 21.44 6.25 -35.49
CA THR A 466 20.18 5.49 -35.47
C THR A 466 20.22 4.09 -36.11
N ARG A 467 21.41 3.49 -36.26
CA ARG A 467 21.57 2.07 -36.65
C ARG A 467 22.08 1.16 -35.50
N ALA A 468 22.51 1.73 -34.37
CA ALA A 468 22.94 0.96 -33.18
C ALA A 468 21.81 0.63 -32.20
N ALA A 469 20.72 1.43 -32.17
CA ALA A 469 19.59 1.23 -31.25
C ALA A 469 18.83 -0.09 -31.48
N ALA A 470 19.00 -0.74 -32.64
CA ALA A 470 18.42 -2.04 -32.94
C ALA A 470 19.27 -3.24 -32.46
N ALA A 471 20.48 -3.02 -31.95
CA ALA A 471 21.40 -4.08 -31.51
C ALA A 471 21.64 -4.13 -30.00
N ALA A 472 21.25 -3.09 -29.24
CA ALA A 472 21.48 -3.01 -27.80
C ALA A 472 20.55 -3.90 -26.94
N PHE A 473 19.75 -4.79 -27.55
CA PHE A 473 18.95 -5.79 -26.83
C PHE A 473 19.64 -7.16 -26.71
N THR A 474 20.90 -7.28 -27.17
CA THR A 474 21.68 -8.52 -27.14
C THR A 474 23.17 -8.29 -26.83
N ASP A 475 23.51 -7.78 -25.63
CA ASP A 475 24.66 -8.29 -24.87
C ASP A 475 24.54 -7.93 -23.38
N SER A 476 25.22 -8.69 -22.51
CA SER A 476 25.00 -8.68 -21.06
C SER A 476 26.28 -8.59 -20.21
N THR A 477 27.14 -7.59 -20.47
CA THR A 477 28.31 -7.25 -19.62
C THR A 477 28.70 -5.77 -19.67
N ALA A 478 28.37 -4.98 -18.63
CA ALA A 478 29.07 -3.74 -18.30
C ALA A 478 28.76 -3.29 -16.85
N THR A 479 29.79 -2.90 -16.10
CA THR A 479 29.71 -2.74 -14.64
C THR A 479 30.19 -1.36 -14.18
N THR A 480 29.50 -0.78 -13.18
CA THR A 480 29.96 0.32 -12.27
C THR A 480 30.40 1.68 -12.84
N GLY A 481 29.68 2.72 -12.42
CA GLY A 481 30.16 4.12 -12.35
C GLY A 481 29.40 4.87 -11.26
N GLN A 482 30.10 5.55 -10.34
CA GLN A 482 29.49 6.29 -9.22
C GLN A 482 28.92 7.64 -9.66
N LEU A 483 27.85 8.10 -9.00
CA LEU A 483 27.23 9.40 -9.26
C LEU A 483 27.11 10.19 -7.93
N LEU A 484 27.84 11.30 -7.83
CA LEU A 484 27.89 12.17 -6.65
C LEU A 484 26.82 13.27 -6.75
N VAL A 485 26.08 13.53 -5.67
CA VAL A 485 24.98 14.51 -5.63
C VAL A 485 25.40 15.75 -4.84
N VAL A 486 25.25 16.93 -5.44
CA VAL A 486 25.40 18.24 -4.78
C VAL A 486 24.10 19.03 -4.96
N VAL A 487 23.66 19.73 -3.90
CA VAL A 487 22.34 20.38 -3.82
C VAL A 487 22.46 21.90 -3.97
N GLY A 488 21.72 22.48 -4.91
CA GLY A 488 21.52 23.93 -5.06
C GLY A 488 20.05 24.33 -4.85
N ARG A 489 19.83 25.50 -4.23
CA ARG A 489 18.52 26.02 -3.80
C ARG A 489 18.20 27.31 -4.54
N LEU A 490 16.95 27.51 -4.96
CA LEU A 490 16.44 28.77 -5.53
C LEU A 490 15.01 29.06 -5.01
N ASP A 491 14.72 30.34 -4.80
CA ASP A 491 13.50 30.86 -4.15
C ASP A 491 12.58 31.61 -5.14
N SER A 492 11.26 31.53 -4.89
CA SER A 492 10.17 32.43 -5.38
C SER A 492 9.92 32.51 -6.91
N ALA A 493 8.71 32.79 -7.46
CA ALA A 493 7.40 33.21 -6.94
C ALA A 493 6.23 32.60 -7.79
N PRO A 494 4.93 32.77 -7.47
CA PRO A 494 3.84 31.96 -8.03
C PRO A 494 3.11 32.54 -9.26
N ILE A 495 2.57 31.65 -10.11
CA ILE A 495 1.70 31.96 -11.27
C ILE A 495 0.30 31.34 -11.03
N PRO A 496 -0.82 32.03 -11.32
CA PRO A 496 -2.17 31.51 -11.10
C PRO A 496 -2.57 30.45 -12.13
N ILE A 497 -3.19 29.35 -11.66
CA ILE A 497 -3.69 28.24 -12.50
C ILE A 497 -5.23 28.23 -12.46
N PRO A 498 -5.93 28.20 -13.62
CA PRO A 498 -7.39 28.08 -13.65
C PRO A 498 -7.86 26.70 -13.14
N ALA A 499 -9.01 26.68 -12.45
CA ALA A 499 -9.48 25.52 -11.70
C ALA A 499 -9.72 24.26 -12.56
N ARG A 500 -8.84 23.26 -12.46
CA ARG A 500 -9.06 21.92 -13.03
C ARG A 500 -10.00 21.09 -12.16
N ARG A 501 -10.95 20.40 -12.80
CA ARG A 501 -11.86 19.44 -12.15
C ARG A 501 -11.10 18.20 -11.68
N LEU A 502 -11.61 17.58 -10.61
CA LEU A 502 -11.01 16.44 -9.92
C LEU A 502 -11.03 15.15 -10.77
N PRO A 503 -10.02 14.25 -10.65
CA PRO A 503 -10.07 12.91 -11.23
C PRO A 503 -11.00 11.98 -10.44
N GLU A 504 -11.69 11.08 -11.15
CA GLU A 504 -12.67 10.15 -10.60
C GLU A 504 -12.04 8.77 -10.31
N PRO A 505 -12.23 8.15 -9.12
CA PRO A 505 -11.59 6.89 -8.76
C PRO A 505 -12.40 5.64 -9.12
N THR A 506 -11.71 4.64 -9.67
CA THR A 506 -12.22 3.32 -10.05
C THR A 506 -12.47 2.36 -8.86
N LEU A 507 -13.31 1.33 -9.12
CA LEU A 507 -13.61 0.08 -8.37
C LEU A 507 -14.88 0.01 -7.51
N LEU A 508 -16.04 -0.08 -8.19
CA LEU A 508 -16.99 -1.21 -8.07
C LEU A 508 -18.10 -1.05 -9.11
N GLY A 509 -18.53 -2.14 -9.76
CA GLY A 509 -19.58 -2.15 -10.79
C GLY A 509 -21.00 -1.90 -10.29
N ALA A 510 -21.17 -1.13 -9.21
CA ALA A 510 -22.45 -0.52 -8.88
C ALA A 510 -22.52 0.85 -9.57
N ARG A 511 -23.70 1.26 -10.04
CA ARG A 511 -23.96 2.70 -10.28
C ARG A 511 -23.50 3.45 -9.03
N PRO A 512 -22.86 4.63 -9.13
CA PRO A 512 -22.56 5.41 -7.94
C PRO A 512 -23.87 5.57 -7.16
N PRO A 513 -23.99 5.03 -5.93
CA PRO A 513 -25.14 5.37 -5.11
C PRO A 513 -25.10 6.89 -5.01
N ARG A 514 -26.17 7.57 -5.44
CA ARG A 514 -26.29 9.04 -5.43
C ARG A 514 -25.57 9.53 -4.19
N GLU A 515 -24.51 10.34 -4.35
CA GLU A 515 -23.67 10.80 -3.22
C GLU A 515 -24.64 11.15 -2.09
N PRO A 516 -24.62 10.42 -0.95
CA PRO A 516 -25.72 10.55 -0.01
C PRO A 516 -25.72 12.00 0.48
N GLY A 517 -26.73 12.76 0.05
CA GLY A 517 -26.79 14.20 0.31
C GLY A 517 -26.58 14.42 1.79
N ARG A 518 -25.69 15.36 2.16
CA ARG A 518 -25.00 15.53 3.46
C ARG A 518 -25.49 14.65 4.63
N ALA A 519 -26.77 14.72 4.97
CA ALA A 519 -27.49 13.80 5.86
C ALA A 519 -27.12 12.30 5.72
N GLY A 520 -27.18 11.71 4.52
CA GLY A 520 -26.96 10.26 4.32
C GLY A 520 -25.52 9.80 4.57
N ARG A 521 -24.52 10.68 4.35
CA ARG A 521 -23.11 10.40 4.69
C ARG A 521 -22.91 10.33 6.21
N TRP A 522 -23.56 11.23 6.95
CA TRP A 522 -23.59 11.18 8.42
C TRP A 522 -24.45 10.02 8.94
N GLY A 523 -25.52 9.64 8.24
CA GLY A 523 -26.33 8.45 8.55
C GLY A 523 -25.51 7.16 8.48
N ALA A 524 -24.72 6.96 7.42
CA ALA A 524 -23.82 5.81 7.31
C ALA A 524 -22.74 5.80 8.41
N ALA A 525 -22.18 6.96 8.75
CA ALA A 525 -21.23 7.09 9.85
C ALA A 525 -21.87 6.80 11.21
N ALA A 526 -23.09 7.25 11.46
CA ALA A 526 -23.84 7.00 12.68
C ALA A 526 -24.20 5.50 12.82
N ALA A 527 -24.70 4.86 11.77
CA ALA A 527 -24.97 3.42 11.76
C ALA A 527 -23.70 2.59 12.04
N ALA A 528 -22.57 3.01 11.49
CA ALA A 528 -21.27 2.39 11.73
C ALA A 528 -20.74 2.60 13.16
N LEU A 529 -20.95 3.78 13.75
CA LEU A 529 -20.67 4.04 15.17
C LEU A 529 -21.56 3.19 16.09
N VAL A 530 -22.85 3.06 15.77
CA VAL A 530 -23.79 2.17 16.47
C VAL A 530 -23.33 0.71 16.41
N LEU A 531 -22.89 0.23 15.25
CA LEU A 531 -22.36 -1.12 15.10
C LEU A 531 -21.06 -1.32 15.91
N ALA A 532 -20.14 -0.35 15.89
CA ALA A 532 -18.92 -0.41 16.69
C ALA A 532 -19.20 -0.38 18.21
N ALA A 533 -20.18 0.41 18.66
CA ALA A 533 -20.64 0.41 20.05
C ALA A 533 -21.29 -0.92 20.44
N ALA A 534 -22.09 -1.53 19.56
CA ALA A 534 -22.67 -2.86 19.77
C ALA A 534 -21.58 -3.94 19.91
N LEU A 535 -20.54 -3.89 19.07
CA LEU A 535 -19.38 -4.78 19.14
C LEU A 535 -18.59 -4.64 20.45
N ALA A 536 -18.50 -3.42 21.00
CA ALA A 536 -17.93 -3.18 22.33
C ALA A 536 -18.81 -3.78 23.44
N SER A 537 -20.13 -3.56 23.39
CA SER A 537 -21.07 -4.05 24.42
C SER A 537 -21.25 -5.57 24.43
N LEU A 538 -20.96 -6.28 23.32
CA LEU A 538 -21.01 -7.75 23.20
C LEU A 538 -19.97 -8.51 24.08
N SER A 539 -19.24 -7.81 24.95
CA SER A 539 -18.35 -8.38 25.98
C SER A 539 -19.09 -8.98 27.19
N LEU A 540 -20.38 -8.68 27.34
CA LEU A 540 -21.29 -9.30 28.32
C LEU A 540 -22.13 -10.41 27.65
N PRO A 541 -22.71 -11.35 28.43
CA PRO A 541 -23.81 -12.18 27.93
C PRO A 541 -24.93 -11.28 27.38
N VAL A 542 -25.55 -11.69 26.27
CA VAL A 542 -26.63 -10.91 25.63
C VAL A 542 -27.95 -11.15 26.39
N GLY A 543 -27.99 -10.66 27.63
CA GLY A 543 -29.19 -10.56 28.45
C GLY A 543 -29.83 -9.18 28.34
N SER A 544 -31.05 -9.03 28.85
CA SER A 544 -31.76 -7.75 28.96
C SER A 544 -31.26 -6.89 30.14
N ASP A 545 -29.97 -6.98 30.47
CA ASP A 545 -29.41 -6.42 31.69
C ASP A 545 -29.21 -4.89 31.57
N PRO A 546 -29.76 -4.09 32.49
CA PRO A 546 -29.58 -2.63 32.52
C PRO A 546 -28.14 -2.13 32.34
N ASN A 547 -27.14 -2.81 32.91
CA ASN A 547 -25.73 -2.42 32.76
C ASN A 547 -25.19 -2.58 31.32
N ALA A 548 -25.74 -3.49 30.51
CA ALA A 548 -25.36 -3.65 29.10
C ALA A 548 -25.85 -2.46 28.24
N VAL A 549 -27.05 -1.94 28.54
CA VAL A 549 -27.58 -0.72 27.89
C VAL A 549 -26.74 0.50 28.27
N ARG A 550 -26.37 0.64 29.54
CA ARG A 550 -25.48 1.70 30.04
C ARG A 550 -24.13 1.68 29.31
N LEU A 551 -23.49 0.51 29.22
CA LEU A 551 -22.23 0.33 28.50
C LEU A 551 -22.36 0.63 27.00
N PHE A 552 -23.45 0.20 26.35
CA PHE A 552 -23.69 0.52 24.93
C PHE A 552 -23.78 2.03 24.69
N LEU A 553 -24.50 2.77 25.54
CA LEU A 553 -24.60 4.23 25.46
C LEU A 553 -23.26 4.92 25.74
N ALA A 554 -22.52 4.47 26.78
CA ALA A 554 -21.19 4.96 27.08
C ALA A 554 -20.21 4.71 25.91
N ALA A 555 -20.27 3.53 25.28
CA ALA A 555 -19.46 3.19 24.12
C ALA A 555 -19.83 4.04 22.89
N LEU A 556 -21.12 4.26 22.63
CA LEU A 556 -21.59 5.11 21.53
C LEU A 556 -21.07 6.55 21.67
N VAL A 557 -21.18 7.13 22.87
CA VAL A 557 -20.68 8.48 23.15
C VAL A 557 -19.15 8.52 23.07
N GLY A 558 -18.45 7.53 23.64
CA GLY A 558 -17.00 7.46 23.61
C GLY A 558 -16.43 7.37 22.18
N LEU A 559 -17.02 6.51 21.35
CA LEU A 559 -16.63 6.38 19.94
C LEU A 559 -16.96 7.65 19.13
N ALA A 560 -18.08 8.32 19.43
CA ALA A 560 -18.39 9.61 18.81
C ALA A 560 -17.36 10.69 19.19
N VAL A 561 -16.90 10.74 20.45
CA VAL A 561 -15.81 11.64 20.88
C VAL A 561 -14.49 11.31 20.18
N VAL A 562 -14.11 10.03 20.07
CA VAL A 562 -12.86 9.62 19.40
C VAL A 562 -12.85 9.99 17.91
N ASN A 563 -13.98 9.83 17.20
CA ASN A 563 -14.09 10.26 15.79
C ASN A 563 -14.21 11.79 15.65
N GLY A 564 -14.89 12.45 16.60
CA GLY A 564 -14.98 13.91 16.67
C GLY A 564 -13.60 14.56 16.81
N VAL A 565 -12.82 14.15 17.82
CA VAL A 565 -11.47 14.67 18.06
C VAL A 565 -10.50 14.19 16.98
N GLY A 566 -10.38 12.89 16.77
CA GLY A 566 -9.35 12.30 15.91
C GLY A 566 -9.57 12.47 14.40
N VAL A 567 -10.71 13.00 13.96
CA VAL A 567 -11.01 13.19 12.53
C VAL A 567 -11.67 14.54 12.27
N VAL A 568 -12.80 14.87 12.91
CA VAL A 568 -13.55 16.09 12.57
C VAL A 568 -12.81 17.37 13.03
N ALA A 569 -12.26 17.38 14.24
CA ALA A 569 -11.48 18.50 14.77
C ALA A 569 -10.11 18.64 14.08
N VAL A 570 -9.43 17.52 13.77
CA VAL A 570 -8.20 17.56 12.95
C VAL A 570 -8.49 18.13 11.57
N ALA A 571 -9.61 17.77 10.93
CA ALA A 571 -9.98 18.29 9.63
C ALA A 571 -10.29 19.80 9.64
N SER A 572 -10.94 20.32 10.70
CA SER A 572 -11.24 21.75 10.80
C SER A 572 -10.00 22.61 11.11
N VAL A 573 -8.98 22.03 11.73
CA VAL A 573 -7.71 22.71 12.07
C VAL A 573 -6.62 22.49 11.01
N ALA A 574 -6.80 21.57 10.06
CA ALA A 574 -5.82 21.22 9.00
C ALA A 574 -5.16 22.44 8.32
N GLY A 575 -5.95 23.44 7.94
CA GLY A 575 -5.44 24.67 7.31
C GLY A 575 -4.50 25.49 8.21
N ARG A 576 -4.71 25.48 9.54
CA ARG A 576 -3.84 26.17 10.50
C ARG A 576 -2.48 25.49 10.69
N VAL A 577 -2.39 24.19 10.38
CA VAL A 577 -1.12 23.42 10.45
C VAL A 577 -0.39 23.42 9.09
N GLY A 578 -0.86 24.23 8.14
CA GLY A 578 -0.29 24.32 6.80
C GLY A 578 -0.45 23.02 6.02
N ALA A 579 -1.63 22.42 6.09
CA ALA A 579 -2.05 21.33 5.22
C ALA A 579 -3.23 21.77 4.34
N ALA A 580 -3.32 21.19 3.14
CA ALA A 580 -4.42 21.48 2.20
C ALA A 580 -5.80 21.07 2.77
N PRO A 581 -6.92 21.52 2.16
CA PRO A 581 -8.25 21.11 2.59
C PRO A 581 -8.40 19.59 2.71
N THR A 582 -8.79 19.14 3.90
CA THR A 582 -9.01 17.72 4.19
C THR A 582 -10.50 17.39 4.19
N ARG A 583 -10.86 16.23 3.61
CA ARG A 583 -12.23 15.73 3.55
C ARG A 583 -12.40 14.56 4.53
N VAL A 584 -13.47 14.61 5.31
CA VAL A 584 -13.91 13.50 6.16
C VAL A 584 -14.70 12.49 5.33
N ARG A 585 -14.25 11.23 5.34
CA ARG A 585 -14.90 10.11 4.63
C ARG A 585 -15.08 8.92 5.58
N ALA A 586 -16.21 8.23 5.51
CA ALA A 586 -16.36 6.94 6.19
C ALA A 586 -15.47 5.89 5.51
N VAL A 587 -14.75 5.08 6.28
CA VAL A 587 -13.83 4.07 5.76
C VAL A 587 -14.28 2.69 6.25
N PRO A 588 -15.09 1.95 5.47
CA PRO A 588 -15.65 0.66 5.90
C PRO A 588 -14.59 -0.38 6.30
N ALA A 589 -13.38 -0.30 5.73
CA ALA A 589 -12.26 -1.15 6.10
C ALA A 589 -11.85 -1.00 7.59
N LEU A 590 -12.03 0.18 8.20
CA LEU A 590 -11.76 0.37 9.63
C LEU A 590 -12.77 -0.37 10.51
N LEU A 591 -14.03 -0.50 10.08
CA LEU A 591 -15.03 -1.33 10.77
C LEU A 591 -14.68 -2.81 10.70
N VAL A 592 -14.25 -3.30 9.54
CA VAL A 592 -13.80 -4.68 9.37
C VAL A 592 -12.59 -4.94 10.27
N LEU A 593 -11.60 -4.04 10.29
CA LEU A 593 -10.47 -4.12 11.21
C LEU A 593 -10.93 -4.11 12.67
N SER A 594 -11.89 -3.27 13.05
CA SER A 594 -12.43 -3.24 14.43
C SER A 594 -13.14 -4.54 14.81
N VAL A 595 -13.91 -5.14 13.90
CA VAL A 595 -14.51 -6.48 14.09
C VAL A 595 -13.41 -7.52 14.30
N THR A 596 -12.39 -7.54 13.44
CA THR A 596 -11.26 -8.48 13.56
C THR A 596 -10.49 -8.27 14.86
N ALA A 597 -10.24 -7.02 15.28
CA ALA A 597 -9.56 -6.71 16.54
C ALA A 597 -10.36 -7.17 17.76
N VAL A 598 -11.69 -6.99 17.76
CA VAL A 598 -12.58 -7.48 18.83
C VAL A 598 -12.59 -9.01 18.88
N LEU A 599 -12.74 -9.69 17.74
CA LEU A 599 -12.74 -11.15 17.67
C LEU A 599 -11.40 -11.75 18.12
N LEU A 600 -10.28 -11.19 17.65
CA LEU A 600 -8.94 -11.62 18.05
C LEU A 600 -8.69 -11.37 19.54
N SER A 601 -9.08 -10.20 20.05
CA SER A 601 -8.97 -9.88 21.48
C SER A 601 -9.72 -10.89 22.34
N ARG A 602 -10.94 -11.28 21.93
CA ARG A 602 -11.72 -12.32 22.62
C ARG A 602 -11.07 -13.70 22.55
N ALA A 603 -10.53 -14.09 21.40
CA ALA A 603 -9.80 -15.36 21.25
C ALA A 603 -8.54 -15.41 22.13
N LEU A 604 -7.93 -14.25 22.40
CA LEU A 604 -6.80 -14.07 23.31
C LEU A 604 -7.20 -13.86 24.78
N GLY A 605 -8.48 -13.97 25.13
CA GLY A 605 -8.98 -13.82 26.50
C GLY A 605 -8.97 -12.39 27.05
N LEU A 606 -8.75 -11.36 26.21
CA LEU A 606 -8.76 -9.97 26.63
C LEU A 606 -10.20 -9.53 26.97
N ALA A 607 -10.41 -9.19 28.25
CA ALA A 607 -11.64 -8.59 28.77
C ALA A 607 -11.27 -7.22 29.39
N PRO A 608 -11.53 -6.11 28.69
CA PRO A 608 -12.40 -5.94 27.54
C PRO A 608 -11.68 -6.20 26.21
N PRO A 609 -12.43 -6.48 25.13
CA PRO A 609 -11.84 -6.58 23.80
C PRO A 609 -11.30 -5.22 23.33
N VAL A 610 -10.20 -5.22 22.58
CA VAL A 610 -9.67 -4.00 21.96
C VAL A 610 -10.57 -3.59 20.79
N VAL A 611 -11.21 -2.43 20.91
CA VAL A 611 -12.07 -1.83 19.88
C VAL A 611 -11.29 -0.75 19.14
N LEU A 612 -11.25 -0.82 17.81
CA LEU A 612 -10.62 0.23 17.01
C LEU A 612 -11.62 1.37 16.84
N GLY A 613 -11.34 2.48 17.51
CA GLY A 613 -12.31 3.56 17.69
C GLY A 613 -12.71 4.32 16.42
N GLN A 614 -11.84 4.36 15.41
CA GLN A 614 -12.07 5.12 14.19
C GLN A 614 -12.96 4.40 13.18
N VAL A 615 -13.98 5.12 12.72
CA VAL A 615 -14.90 4.75 11.63
C VAL A 615 -14.75 5.73 10.46
N LEU A 616 -14.38 6.96 10.77
CA LEU A 616 -14.07 8.02 9.82
C LEU A 616 -12.56 8.09 9.57
N GLY A 617 -12.19 8.46 8.34
CA GLY A 617 -10.82 8.72 7.93
C GLY A 617 -10.65 10.12 7.33
N LEU A 618 -9.41 10.62 7.39
CA LEU A 618 -8.98 11.86 6.74
C LEU A 618 -8.48 11.54 5.33
N VAL A 619 -9.06 12.20 4.32
CA VAL A 619 -8.50 12.25 2.97
C VAL A 619 -7.96 13.65 2.76
N ALA A 620 -6.64 13.79 2.57
CA ALA A 620 -6.02 15.04 2.19
C ALA A 620 -5.95 15.13 0.66
N ASP A 621 -6.48 16.21 0.07
CA ASP A 621 -6.42 16.45 -1.38
C ASP A 621 -4.99 16.82 -1.86
N ASP A 622 -4.04 17.01 -0.92
CA ASP A 622 -2.64 17.37 -1.16
C ASP A 622 -1.79 16.20 -1.71
N ARG A 623 -0.78 16.54 -2.53
CA ARG A 623 0.29 15.62 -2.97
C ARG A 623 1.62 15.82 -2.23
N ASP A 624 1.79 16.87 -1.44
CA ASP A 624 3.00 17.06 -0.63
C ASP A 624 3.03 16.08 0.57
N ASP A 625 4.04 15.21 0.63
CA ASP A 625 4.26 14.32 1.78
C ASP A 625 4.53 15.10 3.08
N ARG A 626 4.98 16.35 3.01
CA ARG A 626 5.23 17.19 4.19
C ARG A 626 3.96 17.58 4.93
N SER A 627 2.88 17.90 4.22
CA SER A 627 1.59 18.26 4.84
C SER A 627 0.88 17.02 5.38
N ARG A 628 0.94 15.90 4.64
CA ARG A 628 0.47 14.59 5.11
C ARG A 628 1.17 14.13 6.39
N ALA A 629 2.49 14.32 6.49
CA ALA A 629 3.25 13.98 7.70
C ALA A 629 2.86 14.86 8.90
N ARG A 630 2.56 16.16 8.69
CA ARG A 630 2.02 17.04 9.73
C ARG A 630 0.63 16.60 10.18
N LEU A 631 -0.26 16.28 9.24
CA LEU A 631 -1.60 15.74 9.56
C LEU A 631 -1.53 14.43 10.33
N ALA A 632 -0.59 13.54 9.98
CA ALA A 632 -0.32 12.29 10.71
C ALA A 632 0.00 12.59 12.19
N LEU A 633 0.96 13.48 12.44
CA LEU A 633 1.41 13.88 13.78
C LEU A 633 0.29 14.54 14.59
N VAL A 634 -0.49 15.44 13.99
CA VAL A 634 -1.62 16.10 14.66
C VAL A 634 -2.70 15.09 15.01
N GLN A 635 -3.02 14.18 14.09
CA GLN A 635 -4.03 13.14 14.32
C GLN A 635 -3.60 12.16 15.42
N SER A 636 -2.40 11.56 15.30
CA SER A 636 -1.90 10.61 16.30
C SER A 636 -1.68 11.29 17.65
N GLY A 637 -1.18 12.54 17.65
CA GLY A 637 -0.99 13.34 18.86
C GLY A 637 -2.32 13.64 19.55
N SER A 638 -3.32 14.16 18.83
CA SER A 638 -4.64 14.47 19.39
C SER A 638 -5.34 13.24 19.97
N LEU A 639 -5.21 12.08 19.32
CA LEU A 639 -5.73 10.81 19.82
C LEU A 639 -4.97 10.32 21.06
N ALA A 640 -3.64 10.38 21.06
CA ALA A 640 -2.83 9.99 22.21
C ALA A 640 -3.07 10.89 23.43
N THR A 641 -3.19 12.21 23.23
CA THR A 641 -3.55 13.17 24.28
C THR A 641 -4.96 12.92 24.81
N LEU A 642 -5.94 12.68 23.94
CA LEU A 642 -7.31 12.32 24.35
C LEU A 642 -7.30 11.07 25.25
N GLY A 643 -6.60 10.01 24.82
CA GLY A 643 -6.50 8.77 25.58
C GLY A 643 -5.82 8.95 26.93
N LEU A 644 -4.70 9.67 26.98
CA LEU A 644 -3.98 9.95 28.22
C LEU A 644 -4.83 10.78 29.19
N VAL A 645 -5.53 11.82 28.71
CA VAL A 645 -6.41 12.66 29.54
C VAL A 645 -7.60 11.85 30.06
N SER A 646 -8.26 11.05 29.22
CA SER A 646 -9.35 10.17 29.67
C SER A 646 -8.88 9.13 30.68
N TRP A 647 -7.66 8.61 30.54
CA TRP A 647 -7.09 7.64 31.48
C TRP A 647 -6.74 8.25 32.83
N ILE A 648 -6.25 9.49 32.85
CA ILE A 648 -6.04 10.26 34.09
C ILE A 648 -7.39 10.54 34.76
N LEU A 649 -8.39 11.01 34.01
CA LEU A 649 -9.74 11.26 34.53
C LEU A 649 -10.41 10.00 35.08
N TYR A 650 -10.20 8.84 34.44
CA TYR A 650 -10.70 7.55 34.93
C TYR A 650 -10.20 7.26 36.35
N GLY A 651 -8.93 7.55 36.64
CA GLY A 651 -8.36 7.38 37.98
C GLY A 651 -8.90 8.34 39.06
N LEU A 652 -9.72 9.33 38.69
CA LEU A 652 -10.37 10.27 39.60
C LEU A 652 -11.84 9.93 39.88
N VAL A 653 -12.43 9.00 39.14
CA VAL A 653 -13.83 8.58 39.32
C VAL A 653 -13.89 7.46 40.38
N PRO A 654 -14.81 7.52 41.36
CA PRO A 654 -14.97 6.46 42.36
C PRO A 654 -15.28 5.11 41.70
N ALA A 655 -14.55 4.06 42.11
CA ALA A 655 -14.81 2.68 41.68
C ALA A 655 -16.14 2.16 42.24
N ASP A 656 -16.38 2.44 43.53
CA ASP A 656 -17.65 2.19 44.21
C ASP A 656 -18.57 3.40 44.08
N GLY A 657 -19.61 3.26 43.26
CA GLY A 657 -20.53 4.34 42.97
C GLY A 657 -21.77 3.85 42.23
N GLY A 658 -22.83 4.67 42.26
CA GLY A 658 -24.06 4.40 41.51
C GLY A 658 -23.89 4.55 39.99
N MET A 659 -25.02 4.52 39.29
CA MET A 659 -25.10 4.56 37.83
C MET A 659 -24.20 5.62 37.17
N TRP A 660 -24.09 6.84 37.72
CA TRP A 660 -23.32 7.93 37.10
C TRP A 660 -21.80 7.71 37.15
N PRO A 661 -21.15 7.43 38.31
CA PRO A 661 -19.77 6.95 38.36
C PRO A 661 -19.50 5.75 37.44
N GLN A 662 -20.38 4.74 37.42
CA GLN A 662 -20.18 3.57 36.55
C GLN A 662 -20.25 3.93 35.05
N THR A 663 -21.19 4.80 34.65
CA THR A 663 -21.26 5.32 33.27
C THR A 663 -20.00 6.10 32.90
N ALA A 664 -19.47 6.90 33.84
CA ALA A 664 -18.25 7.68 33.63
C ALA A 664 -17.02 6.78 33.48
N ASN A 665 -16.88 5.76 34.33
CA ASN A 665 -15.83 4.74 34.22
C ASN A 665 -15.88 4.02 32.87
N GLU A 666 -17.06 3.56 32.44
CA GLU A 666 -17.26 2.91 31.13
C GLU A 666 -16.89 3.83 29.96
N LEU A 667 -17.36 5.07 29.99
CA LEU A 667 -17.08 6.07 28.96
C LEU A 667 -15.58 6.37 28.86
N LEU A 668 -14.92 6.60 29.99
CA LEU A 668 -13.49 6.95 30.04
C LEU A 668 -12.62 5.76 29.66
N SER A 669 -12.97 4.53 30.06
CA SER A 669 -12.33 3.30 29.58
C SER A 669 -12.43 3.13 28.06
N VAL A 670 -13.63 3.31 27.49
CA VAL A 670 -13.82 3.22 26.03
C VAL A 670 -13.01 4.30 25.32
N VAL A 671 -13.08 5.57 25.73
CA VAL A 671 -12.30 6.65 25.09
C VAL A 671 -10.80 6.39 25.19
N THR A 672 -10.31 5.91 26.34
CA THR A 672 -8.89 5.58 26.54
C THR A 672 -8.42 4.50 25.57
N LEU A 673 -9.05 3.32 25.58
CA LEU A 673 -8.63 2.19 24.74
C LEU A 673 -8.81 2.50 23.26
N ALA A 674 -9.97 3.04 22.88
CA ALA A 674 -10.31 3.30 21.48
C ALA A 674 -9.43 4.40 20.85
N SER A 675 -9.04 5.44 21.61
CA SER A 675 -8.17 6.51 21.11
C SER A 675 -6.70 6.07 21.00
N LEU A 676 -6.16 5.35 21.99
CA LEU A 676 -4.79 4.84 21.95
C LEU A 676 -4.60 3.82 20.81
N SER A 677 -5.54 2.90 20.62
CA SER A 677 -5.50 1.96 19.48
C SER A 677 -5.65 2.69 18.13
N SER A 678 -6.47 3.74 18.05
CA SER A 678 -6.59 4.57 16.84
C SER A 678 -5.32 5.39 16.56
N ALA A 679 -4.63 5.89 17.60
CA ALA A 679 -3.36 6.59 17.46
C ALA A 679 -2.27 5.65 16.92
N ALA A 680 -2.21 4.41 17.43
CA ALA A 680 -1.29 3.38 16.94
C ALA A 680 -1.59 3.03 15.47
N LEU A 681 -2.87 2.89 15.08
CA LEU A 681 -3.26 2.70 13.68
C LEU A 681 -2.86 3.88 12.79
N ALA A 682 -3.04 5.13 13.23
CA ALA A 682 -2.68 6.32 12.44
C ALA A 682 -1.17 6.41 12.14
N LEU A 683 -0.34 5.76 12.95
CA LEU A 683 1.11 5.67 12.79
C LEU A 683 1.57 4.42 12.02
N ALA A 684 0.69 3.44 11.78
CA ALA A 684 1.03 2.19 11.10
C ALA A 684 1.62 2.47 9.69
N PRO A 685 2.74 1.84 9.31
CA PRO A 685 3.51 2.24 8.12
C PRO A 685 2.97 1.64 6.80
N VAL A 686 1.65 1.55 6.68
CA VAL A 686 0.93 0.97 5.53
C VAL A 686 0.56 2.04 4.50
N SER A 687 0.35 1.64 3.24
CA SER A 687 0.17 2.59 2.11
C SER A 687 -1.07 3.47 2.16
N VAL A 688 -2.07 3.10 2.96
CA VAL A 688 -3.37 3.80 3.07
C VAL A 688 -3.42 4.75 4.27
N VAL A 689 -2.39 4.73 5.12
CA VAL A 689 -2.33 5.44 6.42
C VAL A 689 -1.31 6.58 6.38
N LEU A 690 -1.66 7.70 7.02
CA LEU A 690 -0.85 8.92 7.04
C LEU A 690 0.56 8.70 7.65
N GLY A 691 0.71 7.78 8.61
CA GLY A 691 1.99 7.39 9.21
C GLY A 691 3.11 7.01 8.22
N ARG A 692 2.79 6.50 7.03
CA ARG A 692 3.79 6.25 5.98
C ARG A 692 4.52 7.52 5.53
N SER A 693 3.82 8.65 5.43
CA SER A 693 4.43 9.93 5.03
C SER A 693 5.40 10.47 6.08
N LEU A 694 5.12 10.21 7.37
CA LEU A 694 6.03 10.52 8.47
C LEU A 694 7.30 9.67 8.42
N LEU A 695 7.16 8.36 8.18
CA LEU A 695 8.30 7.44 8.05
C LEU A 695 9.22 7.79 6.87
N LEU A 696 8.65 8.12 5.71
CA LEU A 696 9.41 8.53 4.53
C LEU A 696 10.17 9.84 4.74
N ARG A 697 9.65 10.74 5.58
CA ARG A 697 10.28 12.03 5.88
C ARG A 697 11.35 11.93 6.97
N SER A 698 11.08 11.21 8.05
CA SER A 698 11.97 11.09 9.19
C SER A 698 11.68 9.84 10.02
N LEU A 699 12.32 8.73 9.64
CA LEU A 699 12.35 7.48 10.39
C LEU A 699 12.57 7.65 11.91
N PRO A 700 13.51 8.46 12.43
CA PRO A 700 13.67 8.61 13.88
C PRO A 700 12.46 9.29 14.55
N LEU A 701 11.83 10.27 13.90
CA LEU A 701 10.63 10.93 14.43
C LEU A 701 9.44 9.97 14.42
N TRP A 702 9.25 9.22 13.33
CA TRP A 702 8.24 8.17 13.26
C TRP A 702 8.47 7.10 14.34
N ALA A 703 9.70 6.67 14.56
CA ALA A 703 10.03 5.65 15.56
C ALA A 703 9.76 6.16 16.99
N VAL A 704 10.21 7.36 17.35
CA VAL A 704 9.96 7.96 18.68
C VAL A 704 8.47 8.11 18.95
N VAL A 705 7.70 8.66 18.00
CA VAL A 705 6.25 8.86 18.16
C VAL A 705 5.51 7.52 18.21
N SER A 706 5.91 6.54 17.40
CA SER A 706 5.31 5.19 17.42
C SER A 706 5.61 4.45 18.72
N VAL A 707 6.85 4.49 19.22
CA VAL A 707 7.21 3.87 20.51
C VAL A 707 6.45 4.54 21.65
N ALA A 708 6.34 5.87 21.67
CA ALA A 708 5.59 6.57 22.71
C ALA A 708 4.10 6.18 22.73
N VAL A 709 3.43 6.18 21.58
CA VAL A 709 2.01 5.81 21.46
C VAL A 709 1.78 4.32 21.76
N LEU A 710 2.64 3.42 21.25
CA LEU A 710 2.56 2.00 21.54
C LEU A 710 2.85 1.70 23.02
N THR A 711 3.76 2.42 23.67
CA THR A 711 4.02 2.26 25.11
C THR A 711 2.78 2.59 25.93
N LEU A 712 2.08 3.69 25.62
CA LEU A 712 0.79 4.01 26.26
C LEU A 712 -0.29 2.96 25.97
N GLY A 713 -0.40 2.50 24.71
CA GLY A 713 -1.35 1.45 24.31
C GLY A 713 -1.12 0.12 25.03
N PHE A 714 0.13 -0.37 25.05
CA PHE A 714 0.51 -1.59 25.77
C PHE A 714 0.36 -1.43 27.29
N ALA A 715 0.63 -0.25 27.85
CA ALA A 715 0.41 0.01 29.27
C ALA A 715 -1.09 -0.09 29.62
N ALA A 716 -1.97 0.52 28.83
CA ALA A 716 -3.42 0.42 29.02
C ALA A 716 -3.90 -1.04 28.90
N VAL A 717 -3.51 -1.76 27.84
CA VAL A 717 -3.86 -3.18 27.66
C VAL A 717 -3.32 -4.06 28.80
N ALA A 718 -2.08 -3.84 29.24
CA ALA A 718 -1.49 -4.59 30.35
C ALA A 718 -2.24 -4.41 31.67
N THR A 719 -2.81 -3.22 31.94
CA THR A 719 -3.69 -3.03 33.10
C THR A 719 -5.01 -3.79 32.98
N THR A 720 -5.59 -3.88 31.77
CA THR A 720 -6.81 -4.67 31.53
C THR A 720 -6.59 -6.18 31.54
N ALA A 721 -5.39 -6.66 31.21
CA ALA A 721 -5.06 -8.08 31.06
C ALA A 721 -4.71 -8.79 32.38
N ARG A 722 -5.18 -8.29 33.54
CA ARG A 722 -4.96 -8.95 34.84
C ARG A 722 -5.66 -10.33 34.86
N GLY A 723 -4.85 -11.39 34.81
CA GLY A 723 -5.31 -12.79 34.73
C GLY A 723 -4.96 -13.49 33.42
N VAL A 724 -4.38 -12.78 32.43
CA VAL A 724 -3.77 -13.39 31.25
C VAL A 724 -2.42 -13.99 31.61
N ASP A 725 -2.21 -15.27 31.30
CA ASP A 725 -0.95 -15.96 31.57
C ASP A 725 0.25 -15.27 30.92
N ALA A 726 1.37 -15.21 31.64
CA ALA A 726 2.63 -14.70 31.11
C ALA A 726 3.06 -15.46 29.84
N GLY A 727 2.66 -16.73 29.72
CA GLY A 727 2.84 -17.54 28.51
C GLY A 727 2.25 -16.90 27.24
N LEU A 728 1.09 -16.23 27.32
CA LEU A 728 0.47 -15.62 26.13
C LEU A 728 1.31 -14.46 25.59
N TRP A 729 1.87 -13.63 26.49
CA TRP A 729 2.77 -12.54 26.12
C TRP A 729 4.08 -13.05 25.52
N ILE A 730 4.61 -14.17 26.03
CA ILE A 730 5.78 -14.85 25.48
C ILE A 730 5.45 -15.41 24.09
N THR A 731 4.32 -16.11 23.92
CA THR A 731 3.88 -16.64 22.62
C THR A 731 3.69 -15.54 21.59
N ALA A 732 3.08 -14.41 21.96
CA ALA A 732 2.95 -13.25 21.07
C ALA A 732 4.31 -12.68 20.64
N LEU A 733 5.28 -12.61 21.56
CA LEU A 733 6.64 -12.16 21.27
C LEU A 733 7.41 -13.16 20.39
N VAL A 734 7.23 -14.47 20.60
CA VAL A 734 7.80 -15.54 19.77
C VAL A 734 7.21 -15.49 18.34
N ILE A 735 5.90 -15.30 18.19
CA ILE A 735 5.26 -15.13 16.88
C ILE A 735 5.78 -13.87 16.17
N ALA A 736 5.93 -12.75 16.90
CA ALA A 736 6.51 -11.53 16.36
C ALA A 736 7.98 -11.73 15.93
N ALA A 737 8.78 -12.42 16.75
CA ALA A 737 10.18 -12.75 16.43
C ALA A 737 10.29 -13.67 15.22
N ALA A 738 9.44 -14.70 15.11
CA ALA A 738 9.39 -15.59 13.96
C ALA A 738 8.98 -14.84 12.68
N PHE A 739 7.96 -13.97 12.75
CA PHE A 739 7.57 -13.10 11.64
C PHE A 739 8.71 -12.17 11.21
N GLY A 740 9.42 -11.56 12.17
CA GLY A 740 10.59 -10.72 11.91
C GLY A 740 11.73 -11.49 11.25
N ALA A 741 12.05 -12.69 11.75
CA ALA A 741 13.09 -13.56 11.21
C ALA A 741 12.78 -14.02 9.78
N VAL A 742 11.57 -14.52 9.52
CA VAL A 742 11.10 -14.89 8.17
C VAL A 742 11.14 -13.68 7.23
N SER A 743 10.72 -12.50 7.72
CA SER A 743 10.71 -11.27 6.94
C SER A 743 12.13 -10.82 6.52
N VAL A 744 13.08 -10.86 7.45
CA VAL A 744 14.50 -10.56 7.18
C VAL A 744 15.11 -11.62 6.26
N ALA A 745 14.80 -12.91 6.45
CA ALA A 745 15.28 -14.00 5.60
C ALA A 745 14.79 -13.87 4.15
N VAL A 746 13.50 -13.56 3.93
CA VAL A 746 12.94 -13.28 2.59
C VAL A 746 13.59 -12.06 1.95
N TRP A 747 13.84 -10.99 2.72
CA TRP A 747 14.52 -9.80 2.23
C TRP A 747 15.98 -10.09 1.83
N LEU A 748 16.75 -10.78 2.68
CA LEU A 748 18.13 -11.21 2.41
C LEU A 748 18.21 -12.14 1.20
N TRP A 749 17.27 -13.08 1.08
CA TRP A 749 17.19 -13.97 -0.08
C TRP A 749 17.05 -13.18 -1.38
N ILE A 750 16.06 -12.28 -1.46
CA ILE A 750 15.77 -11.51 -2.68
C ILE A 750 16.90 -10.50 -2.99
N ARG A 751 17.57 -9.94 -1.97
CA ARG A 751 18.57 -8.87 -2.15
C ARG A 751 20.02 -9.33 -2.25
N VAL A 752 20.38 -10.49 -1.70
CA VAL A 752 21.78 -10.93 -1.58
C VAL A 752 22.01 -12.30 -2.21
N VAL A 753 21.12 -13.28 -1.95
CA VAL A 753 21.29 -14.66 -2.43
C VAL A 753 20.84 -14.80 -3.90
N GLU A 754 19.65 -14.31 -4.24
CA GLU A 754 19.09 -14.42 -5.59
C GLU A 754 19.95 -13.76 -6.68
N PRO A 755 20.62 -12.59 -6.45
CA PRO A 755 21.57 -12.04 -7.41
C PRO A 755 22.87 -12.86 -7.54
N SER A 756 23.42 -13.37 -6.43
CA SER A 756 24.71 -14.10 -6.43
C SER A 756 24.62 -15.55 -6.91
N VAL A 757 23.40 -16.10 -7.05
CA VAL A 757 23.12 -17.38 -7.71
C VAL A 757 22.83 -17.20 -9.22
N ARG A 758 22.64 -15.96 -9.68
CA ARG A 758 22.39 -15.62 -11.11
C ARG A 758 23.62 -15.06 -11.84
N SER A 759 24.67 -14.71 -11.10
CA SER A 759 26.01 -14.35 -11.60
C SER A 759 26.93 -15.57 -11.65
#